data_AF-A0A1E3AT94-F1
#
_entry.id   AF-A0A1E3AT94-F1
#
_cell.length_a   1.000
_cell.length_b   1.000
_cell.length_c   1.000
_cell.angle_alpha   90.00
_cell.angle_beta   90.00
_cell.angle_gamma   90.00
#
_symmetry.space_group_name_H-M   'P 1'
#
loop_
_entity.id
_entity.type
_entity.pdbx_description
1 polymer ?
#
loop_
_entity_poly.entity_id
_entity_poly.type
_entity_poly.pdbx_seq_one_letter_code
_entity_poly.pdbx_strand_id
1 'polypeptide(L)'
;MDNERKRHSHEYQDLFNNIPGGAFLCGQDEHCIMTEVNQGFLELTGFGREELEEQFGCSFTAMLHPADQKDVMERMLSLAEDKDKAFVNCRIRCKDGSYKWAADSVRLVRKATGGNQLFCIMLDVTESGNAGEELRLSLERHKIIMDQTTDIIFEWDICADTLIFSSNWAKKFGYEARYQGIGNGEKFPHIHLEDVETLKKQMKDVRQGTSYTTEEIRIENADGNYIWCRIRATAQYGDSGKPLKAVGVITDIDKEKNMIDALRRRAERDALTGLYNREETEKQIRRHLKEEPEEICALFMIDTDNFKQINDCYGHLFGDAVLSELAAGMKRLTRQSDVVGRIGGDEFTVFLKNIPSRELGEEKARNLLSMFSNLFKDEKQTVEVTCSVGVAFYPEDGRDFQSLYHSADLALYEAKSGGKNQYRLFHSQKGTEKEQKSYSSLGAAIDSDQRTSGAPGDLVNYVFQILYDTSDLEWSIQLVLEIVGKRFDVSRAYIFENTDDGKYANNTYEWCNDGIEPQKEELQRVSYEGLEGYEELFRDGSVFYCRDIRSLKPVQVALFERQGIRSTLQCAIREEEVFRGFVGFDECTGVRMWTKEEVGMLSLISQLLTTFLQKKRSIDRERQMTIRLNTILDVQDAYIYVIEDGSYRLLYLNHKTRVLDPSARKGMICYQAFFCRDTPCECCPLTGGNGEIYNPQYQVWTKARSASMKWGDRDAWLLTCFDISEFKRMQ
;
A
#
# COMPACT_ATOMS: atom_id res chain seq x y z
N MET A 1 -87.61 -30.33 -9.87
CA MET A 1 -86.63 -29.54 -9.08
C MET A 1 -85.26 -30.21 -8.97
N ASP A 2 -85.15 -31.52 -8.70
CA ASP A 2 -83.82 -32.17 -8.54
C ASP A 2 -83.06 -32.43 -9.86
N ASN A 3 -83.78 -32.68 -10.97
CA ASN A 3 -83.17 -32.84 -12.30
C ASN A 3 -82.72 -31.51 -12.94
N GLU A 4 -83.36 -30.38 -12.64
CA GLU A 4 -82.95 -29.05 -13.14
C GLU A 4 -81.70 -28.54 -12.42
N ARG A 5 -81.60 -28.75 -11.09
CA ARG A 5 -80.39 -28.42 -10.32
C ARG A 5 -79.17 -29.24 -10.76
N LYS A 6 -79.33 -30.54 -11.05
CA LYS A 6 -78.24 -31.38 -11.58
C LYS A 6 -77.81 -31.00 -13.00
N ARG A 7 -78.74 -30.51 -13.84
CA ARG A 7 -78.46 -30.07 -15.21
C ARG A 7 -77.73 -28.73 -15.26
N HIS A 8 -78.17 -27.74 -14.47
CA HIS A 8 -77.47 -26.45 -14.31
C HIS A 8 -76.07 -26.62 -13.67
N SER A 9 -75.89 -27.59 -12.77
CA SER A 9 -74.58 -27.87 -12.16
C SER A 9 -73.57 -28.47 -13.15
N HIS A 10 -74.01 -29.28 -14.12
CA HIS A 10 -73.13 -29.83 -15.17
C HIS A 10 -72.75 -28.75 -16.19
N GLU A 11 -73.72 -27.95 -16.65
CA GLU A 11 -73.46 -26.86 -17.61
C GLU A 11 -72.50 -25.79 -17.03
N TYR A 12 -72.56 -25.51 -15.73
CA TYR A 12 -71.61 -24.63 -15.05
C TYR A 12 -70.18 -25.19 -15.02
N GLN A 13 -70.01 -26.47 -14.66
CA GLN A 13 -68.69 -27.11 -14.61
C GLN A 13 -68.05 -27.19 -16.00
N ASP A 14 -68.84 -27.47 -17.03
CA ASP A 14 -68.36 -27.50 -18.41
C ASP A 14 -67.91 -26.10 -18.86
N LEU A 15 -68.65 -25.03 -18.55
CA LEU A 15 -68.25 -23.66 -18.87
C LEU A 15 -66.99 -23.22 -18.11
N PHE A 16 -66.89 -23.56 -16.82
CA PHE A 16 -65.74 -23.22 -15.98
C PHE A 16 -64.44 -23.93 -16.43
N ASN A 17 -64.56 -25.18 -16.90
CA ASN A 17 -63.44 -25.93 -17.47
C ASN A 17 -63.04 -25.48 -18.88
N ASN A 18 -63.93 -24.79 -19.62
CA ASN A 18 -63.63 -24.24 -20.94
C ASN A 18 -63.00 -22.85 -20.92
N ILE A 19 -62.71 -22.28 -19.74
CA ILE A 19 -61.98 -21.01 -19.62
C ILE A 19 -60.54 -21.22 -20.08
N PRO A 20 -60.01 -20.40 -21.02
CA PRO A 20 -58.60 -20.46 -21.41
C PRO A 20 -57.69 -20.14 -20.23
N GLY A 21 -56.82 -21.08 -19.86
CA GLY A 21 -55.91 -20.96 -18.71
C GLY A 21 -56.46 -21.60 -17.43
N GLY A 22 -55.76 -21.35 -16.32
CA GLY A 22 -56.16 -21.86 -15.01
C GLY A 22 -57.13 -20.93 -14.32
N ALA A 23 -58.32 -21.41 -13.95
CA ALA A 23 -59.31 -20.63 -13.23
C ALA A 23 -59.63 -21.26 -11.87
N PHE A 24 -59.81 -20.41 -10.86
CA PHE A 24 -60.17 -20.86 -9.53
C PHE A 24 -61.00 -19.82 -8.77
N LEU A 25 -61.71 -20.30 -7.76
CA LEU A 25 -62.47 -19.49 -6.81
C LEU A 25 -61.83 -19.63 -5.42
N CYS A 26 -61.59 -18.52 -4.74
CA CYS A 26 -61.02 -18.54 -3.39
C CYS A 26 -61.66 -17.53 -2.44
N GLY A 27 -61.47 -17.74 -1.14
CA GLY A 27 -61.82 -16.78 -0.10
C GLY A 27 -61.04 -15.47 -0.23
N GLN A 28 -61.67 -14.35 0.14
CA GLN A 28 -60.99 -13.06 0.30
C GLN A 28 -60.40 -12.97 1.73
N ASP A 29 -59.34 -13.72 1.98
CA ASP A 29 -58.61 -13.80 3.25
C ASP A 29 -57.10 -13.91 2.99
N GLU A 30 -56.27 -13.91 4.03
CA GLU A 30 -54.79 -13.91 3.89
C GLU A 30 -54.23 -15.19 3.24
N HIS A 31 -54.99 -16.28 3.23
CA HIS A 31 -54.55 -17.57 2.69
C HIS A 31 -55.14 -17.88 1.32
N CYS A 32 -56.14 -17.11 0.88
CA CYS A 32 -56.86 -17.31 -0.38
C CYS A 32 -57.23 -18.78 -0.58
N ILE A 33 -57.93 -19.36 0.38
CA ILE A 33 -58.30 -20.79 0.35
C ILE A 33 -59.18 -21.06 -0.88
N MET A 34 -58.68 -21.89 -1.79
CA MET A 34 -59.33 -22.27 -3.03
C MET A 34 -60.49 -23.22 -2.73
N THR A 35 -61.69 -22.82 -3.12
CA THR A 35 -62.91 -23.61 -2.98
C THR A 35 -63.22 -24.40 -4.25
N GLU A 36 -62.89 -23.84 -5.42
CA GLU A 36 -63.06 -24.50 -6.71
C GLU A 36 -61.87 -24.19 -7.62
N VAL A 37 -61.44 -25.18 -8.40
CA VAL A 37 -60.37 -25.07 -9.40
C VAL A 37 -60.84 -25.76 -10.67
N ASN A 38 -60.55 -25.18 -11.83
CA ASN A 38 -60.85 -25.79 -13.12
C ASN A 38 -59.73 -26.75 -13.56
N GLN A 39 -59.96 -27.50 -14.63
CA GLN A 39 -58.97 -28.43 -15.17
C GLN A 39 -57.69 -27.73 -15.64
N GLY A 40 -57.81 -26.55 -16.26
CA GLY A 40 -56.66 -25.77 -16.73
C GLY A 40 -55.70 -25.34 -15.61
N PHE A 41 -56.18 -25.12 -14.39
CA PHE A 41 -55.35 -24.78 -13.23
C PHE A 41 -54.51 -25.98 -12.78
N LEU A 42 -55.12 -27.17 -12.79
CA LEU A 42 -54.43 -28.42 -12.47
C LEU A 42 -53.37 -28.73 -13.53
N GLU A 43 -53.64 -28.46 -14.80
CA GLU A 43 -52.66 -28.63 -15.89
C GLU A 43 -51.53 -27.61 -15.81
N LEU A 44 -51.84 -26.34 -15.50
CA LEU A 44 -50.85 -25.27 -15.37
C LEU A 44 -49.81 -25.57 -14.29
N THR A 45 -50.28 -26.03 -13.12
CA THR A 45 -49.47 -26.28 -11.93
C THR A 45 -48.95 -27.72 -11.82
N GLY A 46 -49.61 -28.67 -12.49
CA GLY A 46 -49.31 -30.10 -12.45
C GLY A 46 -49.79 -30.83 -11.20
N PHE A 47 -50.45 -30.16 -10.25
CA PHE A 47 -50.98 -30.78 -9.03
C PHE A 47 -52.36 -31.41 -9.25
N GLY A 48 -52.62 -32.53 -8.60
CA GLY A 48 -53.97 -33.07 -8.44
C GLY A 48 -54.75 -32.34 -7.35
N ARG A 49 -56.10 -32.43 -7.38
CA ARG A 49 -56.97 -31.76 -6.40
C ARG A 49 -56.71 -32.22 -4.96
N GLU A 50 -56.52 -33.52 -4.75
CA GLU A 50 -56.18 -34.08 -3.42
C GLU A 50 -54.80 -33.60 -2.94
N GLU A 51 -53.83 -33.48 -3.86
CA GLU A 51 -52.48 -33.01 -3.54
C GLU A 51 -52.47 -31.52 -3.15
N LEU A 52 -53.35 -30.70 -3.74
CA LEU A 52 -53.50 -29.29 -3.35
C LEU A 52 -53.98 -29.14 -1.90
N GLU A 53 -54.86 -30.04 -1.45
CA GLU A 53 -55.37 -30.06 -0.09
C GLU A 53 -54.29 -30.56 0.89
N GLU A 54 -53.63 -31.68 0.58
CA GLU A 54 -52.62 -32.28 1.46
C GLU A 54 -51.35 -31.41 1.61
N GLN A 55 -50.88 -30.79 0.53
CA GLN A 55 -49.60 -30.07 0.54
C GLN A 55 -49.73 -28.59 0.87
N PHE A 56 -50.85 -27.97 0.51
CA PHE A 56 -51.03 -26.52 0.64
C PHE A 56 -52.28 -26.14 1.45
N GLY A 57 -53.08 -27.11 1.92
CA GLY A 57 -54.36 -26.82 2.57
C GLY A 57 -55.32 -26.06 1.64
N CYS A 58 -55.19 -26.25 0.32
CA CYS A 58 -55.84 -25.45 -0.72
C CYS A 58 -55.52 -23.94 -0.69
N SER A 59 -54.44 -23.50 -0.01
CA SER A 59 -54.03 -22.10 0.00
C SER A 59 -53.32 -21.70 -1.29
N PHE A 60 -53.88 -20.73 -2.01
CA PHE A 60 -53.21 -20.14 -3.17
C PHE A 60 -51.93 -19.39 -2.76
N THR A 61 -51.96 -18.66 -1.64
CA THR A 61 -50.80 -17.91 -1.12
C THR A 61 -49.59 -18.82 -0.86
N ALA A 62 -49.83 -20.04 -0.38
CA ALA A 62 -48.77 -21.03 -0.13
C ALA A 62 -48.11 -21.57 -1.41
N MET A 63 -48.77 -21.43 -2.57
CA MET A 63 -48.22 -21.82 -3.88
C MET A 63 -47.40 -20.71 -4.54
N LEU A 64 -47.48 -19.46 -4.04
CA LEU A 64 -46.75 -18.33 -4.60
C LEU A 64 -45.27 -18.36 -4.18
N HIS A 65 -44.40 -17.87 -5.06
CA HIS A 65 -42.99 -17.62 -4.71
C HIS A 65 -42.92 -16.63 -3.52
N PRO A 66 -42.07 -16.87 -2.49
CA PRO A 66 -42.04 -16.05 -1.28
C PRO A 66 -41.90 -14.55 -1.51
N ALA A 67 -41.16 -14.15 -2.55
CA ALA A 67 -40.99 -12.73 -2.91
C ALA A 67 -42.26 -12.07 -3.48
N ASP A 68 -43.22 -12.84 -3.99
CA ASP A 68 -44.43 -12.32 -4.64
C ASP A 68 -45.65 -12.33 -3.70
N GLN A 69 -45.58 -13.08 -2.59
CA GLN A 69 -46.69 -13.29 -1.65
C GLN A 69 -47.26 -11.98 -1.12
N LYS A 70 -46.41 -11.08 -0.62
CA LYS A 70 -46.86 -9.82 -0.01
C LYS A 70 -47.62 -8.96 -1.02
N ASP A 71 -47.04 -8.72 -2.19
CA ASP A 71 -47.62 -7.85 -3.21
C ASP A 71 -48.92 -8.42 -3.76
N VAL A 72 -48.99 -9.74 -4.02
CA VAL A 72 -50.21 -10.40 -4.50
C VAL A 72 -51.33 -10.30 -3.47
N MET A 73 -51.03 -10.55 -2.19
CA MET A 73 -52.02 -10.50 -1.12
C MET A 73 -52.57 -9.09 -0.89
N GLU A 74 -51.70 -8.08 -0.89
CA GLU A 74 -52.15 -6.68 -0.77
C GLU A 74 -53.12 -6.31 -1.91
N ARG A 75 -52.85 -6.73 -3.14
CA ARG A 75 -53.76 -6.49 -4.27
C ARG A 75 -55.08 -7.25 -4.15
N MET A 76 -55.05 -8.53 -3.78
CA MET A 76 -56.26 -9.36 -3.65
C MET A 76 -57.17 -8.89 -2.50
N LEU A 77 -56.60 -8.51 -1.36
CA LEU A 77 -57.35 -8.01 -0.20
C LEU A 77 -57.90 -6.59 -0.41
N SER A 78 -57.26 -5.77 -1.26
CA SER A 78 -57.70 -4.39 -1.55
C SER A 78 -58.97 -4.27 -2.40
N LEU A 79 -59.46 -5.38 -2.97
CA LEU A 79 -60.64 -5.39 -3.83
C LEU A 79 -61.92 -5.12 -3.03
N ALA A 80 -62.76 -4.22 -3.56
CA ALA A 80 -64.02 -3.78 -2.96
C ALA A 80 -65.07 -3.53 -4.04
N GLU A 81 -66.33 -3.23 -3.68
CA GLU A 81 -67.41 -3.02 -4.67
C GLU A 81 -67.07 -1.92 -5.71
N ASP A 82 -66.33 -0.87 -5.32
CA ASP A 82 -65.90 0.21 -6.22
C ASP A 82 -64.66 -0.13 -7.07
N LYS A 83 -63.96 -1.22 -6.75
CA LYS A 83 -62.77 -1.73 -7.45
C LYS A 83 -62.82 -3.25 -7.45
N ASP A 84 -63.67 -3.80 -8.30
CA ASP A 84 -64.00 -5.23 -8.34
C ASP A 84 -62.97 -6.08 -9.11
N LYS A 85 -61.91 -5.48 -9.68
CA LYS A 85 -60.91 -6.18 -10.51
C LYS A 85 -59.47 -5.79 -10.21
N ALA A 86 -58.57 -6.76 -10.26
CA ALA A 86 -57.12 -6.56 -10.21
C ALA A 86 -56.41 -7.40 -11.30
N PHE A 87 -55.23 -6.93 -11.71
CA PHE A 87 -54.30 -7.70 -12.54
C PHE A 87 -52.97 -7.79 -11.81
N VAL A 88 -52.43 -8.99 -11.64
CA VAL A 88 -51.18 -9.22 -10.92
C VAL A 88 -50.38 -10.32 -11.63
N ASN A 89 -49.09 -10.08 -11.86
CA ASN A 89 -48.17 -11.12 -12.30
C ASN A 89 -47.51 -11.74 -11.07
N CYS A 90 -47.46 -13.07 -11.02
CA CYS A 90 -46.87 -13.79 -9.90
C CYS A 90 -46.21 -15.08 -10.37
N ARG A 91 -45.28 -15.60 -9.57
CA ARG A 91 -44.71 -16.92 -9.79
C ARG A 91 -45.45 -17.97 -8.98
N ILE A 92 -46.01 -18.95 -9.67
CA ILE A 92 -46.70 -20.09 -9.06
C ILE A 92 -45.83 -21.34 -9.10
N ARG A 93 -45.79 -22.05 -7.97
CA ARG A 93 -45.05 -23.30 -7.83
C ARG A 93 -45.74 -24.42 -8.60
N CYS A 94 -44.95 -25.19 -9.34
CA CYS A 94 -45.38 -26.38 -10.05
C CYS A 94 -44.98 -27.66 -9.29
N LYS A 95 -45.61 -28.78 -9.63
CA LYS A 95 -45.37 -30.10 -8.99
C LYS A 95 -43.92 -30.58 -9.09
N ASP A 96 -43.24 -30.26 -10.17
CA ASP A 96 -41.82 -30.58 -10.37
C ASP A 96 -40.86 -29.72 -9.52
N GLY A 97 -41.39 -28.77 -8.74
CA GLY A 97 -40.64 -27.86 -7.90
C GLY A 97 -40.21 -26.57 -8.60
N SER A 98 -40.45 -26.44 -9.91
CA SER A 98 -40.18 -25.21 -10.66
C SER A 98 -41.24 -24.13 -10.37
N TYR A 99 -40.95 -22.90 -10.79
CA TYR A 99 -41.91 -21.79 -10.78
C TYR A 99 -42.23 -21.36 -12.20
N LYS A 100 -43.51 -21.14 -12.48
CA LYS A 100 -44.00 -20.53 -13.71
C LYS A 100 -44.50 -19.12 -13.45
N TRP A 101 -44.30 -18.22 -14.40
CA TRP A 101 -44.95 -16.91 -14.33
C TRP A 101 -46.40 -17.03 -14.77
N ALA A 102 -47.31 -16.57 -13.93
CA ALA A 102 -48.73 -16.49 -14.20
C ALA A 102 -49.19 -15.03 -14.13
N ALA A 103 -49.88 -14.57 -15.18
CA ALA A 103 -50.64 -13.34 -15.16
C ALA A 103 -52.04 -13.66 -14.64
N ASP A 104 -52.37 -13.17 -13.45
CA ASP A 104 -53.64 -13.40 -12.77
C ASP A 104 -54.57 -12.19 -12.92
N SER A 105 -55.76 -12.46 -13.48
CA SER A 105 -56.88 -11.53 -13.54
C SER A 105 -57.89 -11.90 -12.46
N VAL A 106 -57.93 -11.10 -11.40
CA VAL A 106 -58.76 -11.34 -10.22
C VAL A 106 -60.02 -10.50 -10.29
N ARG A 107 -61.17 -11.10 -10.00
CA ARG A 107 -62.45 -10.40 -9.88
C ARG A 107 -63.16 -10.72 -8.58
N LEU A 108 -63.69 -9.71 -7.91
CA LEU A 108 -64.57 -9.85 -6.76
C LEU A 108 -65.97 -10.28 -7.20
N VAL A 109 -66.46 -11.37 -6.61
CA VAL A 109 -67.79 -11.95 -6.86
C VAL A 109 -68.50 -12.16 -5.52
N ARG A 110 -69.81 -11.90 -5.48
CA ARG A 110 -70.62 -12.05 -4.26
C ARG A 110 -71.27 -13.43 -4.20
N LYS A 111 -71.13 -14.13 -3.06
CA LYS A 111 -71.77 -15.43 -2.84
C LYS A 111 -73.28 -15.28 -2.70
N ALA A 112 -74.04 -16.24 -3.21
CA ALA A 112 -75.51 -16.29 -3.07
C ALA A 112 -75.98 -16.39 -1.60
N THR A 113 -75.11 -16.88 -0.71
CA THR A 113 -75.33 -17.01 0.74
C THR A 113 -74.95 -15.75 1.55
N GLY A 114 -74.50 -14.68 0.88
CA GLY A 114 -73.85 -13.53 1.51
C GLY A 114 -72.35 -13.78 1.77
N GLY A 115 -71.52 -12.77 1.49
CA GLY A 115 -70.05 -12.83 1.59
C GLY A 115 -69.33 -12.61 0.24
N ASN A 116 -68.07 -12.20 0.30
CA ASN A 116 -67.21 -11.96 -0.86
C ASN A 116 -66.39 -13.20 -1.23
N GLN A 117 -66.12 -13.36 -2.52
CA GLN A 117 -65.26 -14.41 -3.08
C GLN A 117 -64.44 -13.82 -4.22
N LEU A 118 -63.26 -14.36 -4.46
CA LEU A 118 -62.43 -13.98 -5.59
C LEU A 118 -62.53 -15.05 -6.67
N PHE A 119 -62.68 -14.60 -7.92
CA PHE A 119 -62.63 -15.41 -9.12
C PHE A 119 -61.37 -15.02 -9.89
N CYS A 120 -60.44 -15.95 -10.02
CA CYS A 120 -59.11 -15.73 -10.58
C CYS A 120 -58.98 -16.49 -11.89
N ILE A 121 -58.36 -15.85 -12.89
CA ILE A 121 -57.99 -16.47 -14.17
C ILE A 121 -56.50 -16.23 -14.39
N MET A 122 -55.75 -17.30 -14.49
CA MET A 122 -54.31 -17.30 -14.68
C MET A 122 -53.91 -17.78 -16.07
N LEU A 123 -53.07 -16.98 -16.71
CA LEU A 123 -52.43 -17.30 -17.98
C LEU A 123 -50.93 -17.50 -17.76
N ASP A 124 -50.38 -18.56 -18.36
CA ASP A 124 -48.93 -18.78 -18.37
C ASP A 124 -48.23 -17.71 -19.22
N VAL A 125 -47.35 -16.93 -18.59
CA VAL A 125 -46.55 -15.88 -19.22
C VAL A 125 -45.05 -16.11 -18.99
N THR A 126 -44.65 -17.36 -18.76
CA THR A 126 -43.27 -17.75 -18.40
C THR A 126 -42.22 -17.26 -19.39
N GLU A 127 -42.45 -17.36 -20.70
CA GLU A 127 -41.51 -16.88 -21.72
C GLU A 127 -41.26 -15.37 -21.62
N SER A 128 -42.32 -14.56 -21.48
CA SER A 128 -42.19 -13.10 -21.37
C SER A 128 -41.60 -12.66 -20.02
N GLY A 129 -41.98 -13.33 -18.93
CA GLY A 129 -41.45 -13.04 -17.59
C GLY A 129 -39.95 -13.33 -17.47
N ASN A 130 -39.49 -14.46 -18.01
CA ASN A 130 -38.08 -14.84 -17.98
C ASN A 130 -37.22 -13.90 -18.84
N ALA A 131 -37.69 -13.49 -20.03
CA ALA A 131 -36.96 -12.55 -20.89
C ALA A 131 -36.78 -11.17 -20.22
N GLY A 132 -37.78 -10.68 -19.49
CA GLY A 132 -37.69 -9.42 -18.76
C GLY A 132 -36.66 -9.46 -17.64
N GLU A 133 -36.62 -10.56 -16.87
CA GLU A 133 -35.65 -10.73 -15.78
C GLU A 133 -34.22 -10.94 -16.30
N GLU A 134 -34.04 -11.69 -17.39
CA GLU A 134 -32.74 -11.86 -18.04
C GLU A 134 -32.16 -10.52 -18.52
N LEU A 135 -33.00 -9.69 -19.15
CA LEU A 135 -32.59 -8.34 -19.56
C LEU A 135 -32.22 -7.47 -18.36
N ARG A 136 -33.00 -7.53 -17.27
CA ARG A 136 -32.72 -6.78 -16.04
C ARG A 136 -31.37 -7.18 -15.44
N LEU A 137 -31.12 -8.48 -15.30
CA LEU A 137 -29.86 -9.04 -14.78
C LEU A 137 -28.68 -8.71 -15.71
N SER A 138 -28.89 -8.72 -17.02
CA SER A 138 -27.89 -8.31 -17.99
C SER A 138 -27.51 -6.83 -17.85
N LEU A 139 -28.49 -5.93 -17.74
CA LEU A 139 -28.26 -4.49 -17.53
C LEU A 139 -27.56 -4.21 -16.20
N GLU A 140 -27.94 -4.91 -15.12
CA GLU A 140 -27.30 -4.79 -13.81
C GLU A 140 -25.84 -5.26 -13.86
N ARG A 141 -25.58 -6.40 -14.50
CA ARG A 141 -24.22 -6.91 -14.72
C ARG A 141 -23.38 -5.93 -15.54
N HIS A 142 -23.91 -5.38 -16.62
CA HIS A 142 -23.22 -4.37 -17.42
C HIS A 142 -22.88 -3.13 -16.61
N LYS A 143 -23.81 -2.65 -15.77
CA LYS A 143 -23.56 -1.51 -14.88
C LYS A 143 -22.44 -1.78 -13.88
N ILE A 144 -22.44 -2.96 -13.24
CA ILE A 144 -21.39 -3.35 -12.29
C ILE A 144 -20.03 -3.40 -12.97
N ILE A 145 -19.94 -3.99 -14.17
CA ILE A 145 -18.70 -4.06 -14.95
C ILE A 145 -18.19 -2.65 -15.26
N MET A 146 -19.07 -1.75 -15.72
CA MET A 146 -18.71 -0.36 -16.02
C MET A 146 -18.25 0.42 -14.77
N ASP A 147 -18.90 0.21 -13.62
CA ASP A 147 -18.56 0.89 -12.37
C ASP A 147 -17.26 0.36 -11.72
N GLN A 148 -16.87 -0.89 -12.01
CA GLN A 148 -15.63 -1.51 -11.51
C GLN A 148 -14.40 -1.19 -12.36
N THR A 149 -14.54 -0.83 -13.64
CA THR A 149 -13.40 -0.39 -14.44
C THR A 149 -12.89 0.98 -13.99
N THR A 150 -11.58 1.21 -14.01
CA THR A 150 -10.99 2.54 -13.82
C THR A 150 -11.09 3.43 -15.06
N ASP A 151 -11.39 2.81 -16.20
CA ASP A 151 -11.58 3.49 -17.47
C ASP A 151 -12.82 4.37 -17.45
N ILE A 152 -12.76 5.46 -18.20
CA ILE A 152 -13.87 6.40 -18.34
C ILE A 152 -14.51 6.16 -19.70
N ILE A 153 -15.75 5.69 -19.68
CA ILE A 153 -16.55 5.58 -20.90
C ILE A 153 -17.12 6.96 -21.24
N PHE A 154 -17.12 7.31 -22.52
CA PHE A 154 -17.80 8.49 -23.01
C PHE A 154 -18.70 8.18 -24.20
N GLU A 155 -19.77 8.96 -24.32
CA GLU A 155 -20.65 9.01 -25.47
C GLU A 155 -20.66 10.43 -26.01
N TRP A 156 -20.38 10.56 -27.30
CA TRP A 156 -20.50 11.80 -28.03
C TRP A 156 -21.68 11.69 -29.00
N ASP A 157 -22.72 12.50 -28.75
CA ASP A 157 -23.78 12.71 -29.74
C ASP A 157 -23.27 13.70 -30.77
N ILE A 158 -23.04 13.24 -32.00
CA ILE A 158 -22.41 14.05 -33.05
C ILE A 158 -23.39 15.12 -33.57
N CYS A 159 -24.69 14.84 -33.54
CA CYS A 159 -25.72 15.75 -34.02
C CYS A 159 -26.03 16.86 -33.00
N ALA A 160 -26.18 16.50 -31.73
CA ALA A 160 -26.37 17.45 -30.64
C ALA A 160 -25.05 18.12 -30.20
N ASP A 161 -23.92 17.54 -30.61
CA ASP A 161 -22.56 17.94 -30.25
C ASP A 161 -22.32 17.99 -28.74
N THR A 162 -22.85 16.98 -28.04
CA THR A 162 -22.79 16.84 -26.59
C THR A 162 -21.99 15.61 -26.22
N LEU A 163 -21.07 15.77 -25.26
CA LEU A 163 -20.20 14.70 -24.81
C LEU A 163 -20.48 14.40 -23.33
N ILE A 164 -20.83 13.15 -23.07
CA ILE A 164 -21.26 12.63 -21.78
C ILE A 164 -20.23 11.60 -21.34
N PHE A 165 -19.84 11.65 -20.06
CA PHE A 165 -18.92 10.69 -19.47
C PHE A 165 -19.63 9.83 -18.42
N SER A 166 -19.09 8.64 -18.20
CA SER A 166 -19.40 7.80 -17.05
C SER A 166 -18.99 8.48 -15.73
N SER A 167 -19.55 7.99 -14.62
CA SER A 167 -19.28 8.47 -13.25
C SER A 167 -17.80 8.35 -12.84
N ASN A 168 -17.01 7.52 -13.53
CA ASN A 168 -15.59 7.36 -13.28
C ASN A 168 -14.77 8.61 -13.62
N TRP A 169 -15.29 9.51 -14.46
CA TRP A 169 -14.63 10.78 -14.74
C TRP A 169 -14.40 11.58 -13.45
N ALA A 170 -15.46 11.80 -12.67
CA ALA A 170 -15.38 12.58 -11.44
C ALA A 170 -14.48 11.91 -10.40
N LYS A 171 -14.50 10.57 -10.31
CA LYS A 171 -13.60 9.82 -9.44
C LYS A 171 -12.12 10.01 -9.83
N LYS A 172 -11.82 10.12 -11.12
CA LYS A 172 -10.45 10.21 -11.64
C LYS A 172 -9.89 11.63 -11.63
N PHE A 173 -10.68 12.59 -12.09
CA PHE A 173 -10.23 13.97 -12.30
C PHE A 173 -10.70 14.94 -11.20
N GLY A 174 -11.60 14.52 -10.30
CA GLY A 174 -12.03 15.32 -9.16
C GLY A 174 -13.14 16.35 -9.45
N TYR A 175 -13.66 16.39 -10.68
CA TYR A 175 -14.77 17.27 -11.08
C TYR A 175 -15.66 16.57 -12.11
N GLU A 176 -16.91 17.02 -12.24
CA GLU A 176 -17.82 16.57 -13.29
C GLU A 176 -17.49 17.31 -14.61
N ALA A 177 -17.23 16.58 -15.69
CA ALA A 177 -17.09 17.19 -17.01
C ALA A 177 -18.37 17.03 -17.84
N ARG A 178 -18.78 18.13 -18.48
CA ARG A 178 -19.79 18.13 -19.55
C ARG A 178 -19.34 19.13 -20.60
N TYR A 179 -19.22 18.66 -21.84
CA TYR A 179 -18.87 19.51 -22.98
C TYR A 179 -20.07 19.60 -23.93
N GLN A 180 -20.43 20.80 -24.38
CA GLN A 180 -21.61 21.03 -25.24
C GLN A 180 -21.28 22.05 -26.33
N GLY A 181 -21.45 21.69 -27.60
CA GLY A 181 -21.16 22.60 -28.71
C GLY A 181 -19.67 22.68 -29.05
N ILE A 182 -18.97 21.56 -28.91
CA ILE A 182 -17.52 21.42 -29.11
C ILE A 182 -17.08 21.85 -30.52
N GLY A 183 -17.92 21.62 -31.53
CA GLY A 183 -17.72 22.01 -32.93
C GLY A 183 -17.92 23.49 -33.23
N ASN A 184 -18.48 24.27 -32.30
CA ASN A 184 -18.73 25.71 -32.46
C ASN A 184 -17.72 26.61 -31.72
N GLY A 185 -16.58 26.06 -31.28
CA GLY A 185 -15.47 26.85 -30.73
C GLY A 185 -15.43 26.94 -29.21
N GLU A 186 -16.02 26.00 -28.48
CA GLU A 186 -15.70 25.83 -27.06
C GLU A 186 -14.21 25.50 -26.87
N LYS A 187 -13.62 26.09 -25.83
CA LYS A 187 -12.26 25.76 -25.39
C LYS A 187 -12.30 24.39 -24.72
N PHE A 188 -11.25 23.60 -24.87
CA PHE A 188 -11.01 22.42 -24.03
C PHE A 188 -10.17 22.86 -22.83
N PRO A 189 -10.77 23.42 -21.75
CA PRO A 189 -10.01 24.05 -20.67
C PRO A 189 -9.07 23.07 -19.96
N HIS A 190 -9.47 21.80 -19.89
CA HIS A 190 -8.73 20.77 -19.17
C HIS A 190 -7.77 19.98 -20.06
N ILE A 191 -7.63 20.32 -21.34
CA ILE A 191 -6.70 19.63 -22.24
C ILE A 191 -5.44 20.48 -22.38
N HIS A 192 -4.28 19.83 -22.28
CA HIS A 192 -3.01 20.52 -22.44
C HIS A 192 -2.92 21.23 -23.80
N LEU A 193 -2.39 22.45 -23.82
CA LEU A 193 -2.39 23.34 -25.00
C LEU A 193 -1.80 22.71 -26.27
N GLU A 194 -0.74 21.91 -26.13
CA GLU A 194 -0.10 21.21 -27.26
C GLU A 194 -0.96 20.09 -27.85
N ASP A 195 -1.89 19.52 -27.07
CA ASP A 195 -2.67 18.34 -27.45
C ASP A 195 -4.05 18.70 -28.03
N VAL A 196 -4.46 19.98 -27.90
CA VAL A 196 -5.75 20.49 -28.38
C VAL A 196 -5.94 20.26 -29.89
N GLU A 197 -4.91 20.48 -30.68
CA GLU A 197 -5.00 20.30 -32.15
C GLU A 197 -5.11 18.83 -32.55
N THR A 198 -4.46 17.93 -31.80
CA THR A 198 -4.60 16.47 -31.97
C THR A 198 -6.04 16.01 -31.71
N LEU A 199 -6.64 16.47 -30.60
CA LEU A 199 -8.02 16.14 -30.26
C LEU A 199 -9.01 16.67 -31.32
N LYS A 200 -8.85 17.92 -31.77
CA LYS A 200 -9.70 18.50 -32.82
C LYS A 200 -9.64 17.69 -34.12
N LYS A 201 -8.43 17.26 -34.50
CA LYS A 201 -8.25 16.41 -35.68
C LYS A 201 -9.00 15.09 -35.52
N GLN A 202 -8.85 14.41 -34.37
CA GLN A 202 -9.56 13.16 -34.08
C GLN A 202 -11.08 13.32 -34.18
N MET A 203 -11.64 14.37 -33.58
CA MET A 203 -13.08 14.65 -33.64
C MET A 203 -13.57 14.91 -35.06
N LYS A 204 -12.77 15.61 -35.87
CA LYS A 204 -13.06 15.83 -37.29
C LYS A 204 -13.06 14.52 -38.08
N ASP A 205 -12.09 13.65 -37.83
CA ASP A 205 -11.97 12.36 -38.51
C ASP A 205 -13.17 11.46 -38.21
N VAL A 206 -13.66 11.44 -36.97
CA VAL A 206 -14.88 10.73 -36.57
C VAL A 206 -16.12 11.32 -37.27
N ARG A 207 -16.27 12.65 -37.33
CA ARG A 207 -17.37 13.31 -38.08
C ARG A 207 -17.35 12.99 -39.57
N GLN A 208 -16.17 12.80 -40.14
CA GLN A 208 -15.99 12.44 -41.56
C GLN A 208 -16.21 10.94 -41.83
N GLY A 209 -16.53 10.15 -40.80
CA GLY A 209 -16.91 8.76 -40.93
C GLY A 209 -15.77 7.77 -40.68
N THR A 210 -14.69 8.18 -39.99
CA THR A 210 -13.67 7.23 -39.51
C THR A 210 -14.26 6.33 -38.43
N SER A 211 -14.20 5.01 -38.64
CA SER A 211 -14.87 4.04 -37.77
C SER A 211 -14.21 3.88 -36.40
N TYR A 212 -12.88 4.02 -36.33
CA TYR A 212 -12.09 3.87 -35.10
C TYR A 212 -10.92 4.86 -35.11
N THR A 213 -10.71 5.54 -33.98
CA THR A 213 -9.56 6.43 -33.77
C THR A 213 -8.94 6.21 -32.40
N THR A 214 -7.64 6.47 -32.29
CA THR A 214 -6.89 6.41 -31.04
C THR A 214 -5.93 7.58 -30.98
N GLU A 215 -5.92 8.29 -29.85
CA GLU A 215 -4.98 9.38 -29.60
C GLU A 215 -4.55 9.36 -28.13
N GLU A 216 -3.40 9.96 -27.84
CA GLU A 216 -2.89 10.13 -26.47
C GLU A 216 -2.77 11.62 -26.17
N ILE A 217 -3.48 12.07 -25.14
CA ILE A 217 -3.53 13.49 -24.76
C ILE A 217 -3.41 13.64 -23.25
N ARG A 218 -2.99 14.81 -22.79
CA ARG A 218 -2.93 15.17 -21.37
C ARG A 218 -4.21 15.87 -20.93
N ILE A 219 -4.81 15.36 -19.86
CA ILE A 219 -6.03 15.89 -19.23
C ILE A 219 -5.69 16.37 -17.81
N GLU A 220 -6.07 17.60 -17.50
CA GLU A 220 -5.88 18.26 -16.21
C GLU A 220 -6.90 17.75 -15.18
N ASN A 221 -6.42 17.42 -13.99
CA ASN A 221 -7.25 17.09 -12.83
C ASN A 221 -7.60 18.34 -11.99
N ALA A 222 -8.44 18.19 -10.97
CA ALA A 222 -8.85 19.29 -10.08
C ALA A 222 -7.68 19.98 -9.33
N ASP A 223 -6.55 19.29 -9.18
CA ASP A 223 -5.34 19.81 -8.52
C ASP A 223 -4.42 20.58 -9.48
N GLY A 224 -4.76 20.68 -10.77
CA GLY A 224 -3.96 21.34 -11.80
C GLY A 224 -2.84 20.47 -12.39
N ASN A 225 -2.83 19.16 -12.09
CA ASN A 225 -1.87 18.21 -12.64
C ASN A 225 -2.39 17.58 -13.93
N TYR A 226 -1.52 17.45 -14.93
CA TYR A 226 -1.82 16.79 -16.19
C TYR A 226 -1.56 15.29 -16.11
N ILE A 227 -2.54 14.50 -16.54
CA ILE A 227 -2.49 13.03 -16.58
C ILE A 227 -2.52 12.58 -18.05
N TRP A 228 -1.57 11.74 -18.45
CA TRP A 228 -1.60 11.13 -19.78
C TRP A 228 -2.75 10.15 -19.92
N CYS A 229 -3.58 10.38 -20.93
CA CYS A 229 -4.77 9.59 -21.22
C CYS A 229 -4.80 9.12 -22.67
N ARG A 230 -5.16 7.87 -22.88
CA ARG A 230 -5.42 7.29 -24.21
C ARG A 230 -6.91 7.32 -24.50
N ILE A 231 -7.31 8.00 -25.57
CA ILE A 231 -8.70 8.12 -26.00
C ILE A 231 -8.92 7.23 -27.21
N ARG A 232 -9.78 6.24 -27.08
CA ARG A 232 -10.24 5.39 -28.18
C ARG A 232 -11.70 5.69 -28.46
N ALA A 233 -12.05 6.01 -29.69
CA ALA A 233 -13.41 6.32 -30.10
C ALA A 233 -13.84 5.44 -31.26
N THR A 234 -15.06 4.90 -31.19
CA THR A 234 -15.69 4.13 -32.26
C THR A 234 -16.97 4.83 -32.70
N ALA A 235 -17.10 5.10 -34.00
CA ALA A 235 -18.28 5.73 -34.56
C ALA A 235 -19.43 4.72 -34.74
N GLN A 236 -20.63 5.14 -34.39
CA GLN A 236 -21.89 4.45 -34.66
C GLN A 236 -22.64 5.20 -35.75
N TYR A 237 -23.12 4.46 -36.74
CA TYR A 237 -23.75 5.02 -37.94
C TYR A 237 -25.25 4.76 -37.90
N GLY A 238 -26.04 5.75 -38.32
CA GLY A 238 -27.48 5.56 -38.54
C GLY A 238 -27.77 4.92 -39.90
N ASP A 239 -29.04 4.64 -40.17
CA ASP A 239 -29.52 3.94 -41.39
C ASP A 239 -29.11 4.62 -42.72
N SER A 240 -28.73 5.90 -42.68
CA SER A 240 -28.25 6.67 -43.84
C SER A 240 -26.74 6.55 -44.11
N GLY A 241 -26.01 5.73 -43.33
CA GLY A 241 -24.55 5.60 -43.42
C GLY A 241 -23.78 6.79 -42.85
N LYS A 242 -24.46 7.75 -42.20
CA LYS A 242 -23.83 8.89 -41.53
C LYS A 242 -23.55 8.57 -40.05
N PRO A 243 -22.41 9.05 -39.50
CA PRO A 243 -22.10 8.87 -38.09
C PRO A 243 -23.08 9.66 -37.22
N LEU A 244 -23.76 8.97 -36.30
CA LEU A 244 -24.77 9.52 -35.40
C LEU A 244 -24.18 9.77 -34.00
N LYS A 245 -23.40 8.80 -33.51
CA LYS A 245 -22.76 8.84 -32.19
C LYS A 245 -21.34 8.33 -32.28
N ALA A 246 -20.51 8.68 -31.31
CA ALA A 246 -19.25 8.00 -31.06
C ALA A 246 -19.22 7.53 -29.61
N VAL A 247 -18.90 6.26 -29.40
CA VAL A 247 -18.71 5.69 -28.06
C VAL A 247 -17.24 5.36 -27.91
N GLY A 248 -16.67 5.70 -26.77
CA GLY A 248 -15.25 5.53 -26.55
C GLY A 248 -14.88 5.34 -25.10
N VAL A 249 -13.59 5.10 -24.91
CA VAL A 249 -12.98 4.88 -23.62
C VAL A 249 -11.75 5.76 -23.48
N ILE A 250 -11.59 6.32 -22.28
CA ILE A 250 -10.41 7.07 -21.85
C ILE A 250 -9.71 6.24 -20.79
N THR A 251 -8.47 5.85 -21.07
CA THR A 251 -7.63 5.05 -20.18
C THR A 251 -6.48 5.88 -19.69
N ASP A 252 -6.20 5.84 -18.38
CA ASP A 252 -5.00 6.42 -17.79
C ASP A 252 -3.77 5.60 -18.20
N ILE A 253 -2.80 6.26 -18.83
CA ILE A 253 -1.53 5.67 -19.28
C ILE A 253 -0.32 6.34 -18.61
N ASP A 254 -0.52 7.10 -17.55
CA ASP A 254 0.55 7.87 -16.91
C ASP A 254 1.63 6.96 -16.33
N LYS A 255 1.23 5.84 -15.72
CA LYS A 255 2.16 4.79 -15.28
C LYS A 255 2.96 4.18 -16.43
N GLU A 256 2.33 3.99 -17.59
CA GLU A 256 2.98 3.45 -18.81
C GLU A 256 4.04 4.44 -19.32
N LYS A 257 3.70 5.73 -19.41
CA LYS A 257 4.62 6.80 -19.84
C LYS A 257 5.79 6.96 -18.87
N ASN A 258 5.51 7.02 -17.57
CA ASN A 258 6.55 7.14 -16.54
C ASN A 258 7.51 5.94 -16.55
N MET A 259 7.00 4.73 -16.81
CA MET A 259 7.83 3.53 -16.94
C MET A 259 8.72 3.56 -18.18
N ILE A 260 8.19 3.99 -19.33
CA ILE A 260 8.98 4.15 -20.56
C ILE A 260 10.09 5.19 -20.35
N ASP A 261 9.78 6.32 -19.73
CA ASP A 261 10.78 7.36 -19.42
C ASP A 261 11.80 6.90 -18.38
N ALA A 262 11.40 6.07 -17.41
CA ALA A 262 12.32 5.46 -16.46
C ALA A 262 13.27 4.46 -17.15
N LEU A 263 12.74 3.59 -18.02
CA LEU A 263 13.53 2.65 -18.82
C LEU A 263 14.51 3.38 -19.73
N ARG A 264 14.06 4.46 -20.39
CA ARG A 264 14.90 5.30 -21.22
C ARG A 264 16.02 5.96 -20.42
N ARG A 265 15.70 6.57 -19.28
CA ARG A 265 16.70 7.15 -18.36
C ARG A 265 17.71 6.10 -17.90
N ARG A 266 17.27 4.87 -17.61
CA ARG A 266 18.15 3.76 -17.20
C ARG A 266 19.06 3.27 -18.33
N ALA A 267 18.59 3.31 -19.57
CA ALA A 267 19.38 2.94 -20.75
C ALA A 267 20.37 4.03 -21.16
N GLU A 268 20.07 5.31 -20.92
CA GLU A 268 20.87 6.46 -21.37
C GLU A 268 21.81 7.03 -20.29
N ARG A 269 21.57 6.73 -19.00
CA ARG A 269 22.30 7.35 -17.89
C ARG A 269 23.10 6.34 -17.07
N ASP A 270 24.20 6.82 -16.49
CA ASP A 270 24.97 6.11 -15.47
C ASP A 270 24.16 6.03 -14.17
N ALA A 271 24.05 4.82 -13.60
CA ALA A 271 23.17 4.55 -12.46
C ALA A 271 23.61 5.27 -11.18
N LEU A 272 24.93 5.48 -11.00
CA LEU A 272 25.47 6.14 -9.83
C LEU A 272 25.34 7.67 -9.93
N THR A 273 25.80 8.25 -11.05
CA THR A 273 25.99 9.70 -11.16
C THR A 273 24.86 10.43 -11.87
N GLY A 274 23.96 9.72 -12.57
CA GLY A 274 22.89 10.30 -13.38
C GLY A 274 23.36 11.14 -14.57
N LEU A 275 24.66 11.11 -14.88
CA LEU A 275 25.24 11.62 -16.14
C LEU A 275 24.87 10.69 -17.30
N TYR A 276 25.16 11.10 -18.53
CA TYR A 276 25.06 10.14 -19.65
C TYR A 276 26.06 9.00 -19.44
N ASN A 277 25.65 7.78 -19.79
CA ASN A 277 26.59 6.66 -19.83
C ASN A 277 27.46 6.76 -21.09
N ARG A 278 28.44 5.85 -21.22
CA ARG A 278 29.38 5.81 -22.34
C ARG A 278 28.70 5.81 -23.71
N GLU A 279 27.68 4.96 -23.90
CA GLU A 279 27.02 4.76 -25.19
C GLU A 279 26.25 6.03 -25.61
N GLU A 280 25.46 6.61 -24.71
CA GLU A 280 24.70 7.83 -25.02
C GLU A 280 25.61 9.06 -25.17
N THR A 281 26.70 9.15 -24.39
CA THR A 281 27.69 10.24 -24.54
C THR A 281 28.31 10.25 -25.94
N GLU A 282 28.78 9.09 -26.41
CA GLU A 282 29.35 8.95 -27.75
C GLU A 282 28.32 9.29 -28.84
N LYS A 283 27.10 8.78 -28.71
CA LYS A 283 26.01 9.02 -29.67
C LYS A 283 25.66 10.50 -29.78
N GLN A 284 25.57 11.21 -28.66
CA GLN A 284 25.26 12.64 -28.60
C GLN A 284 26.34 13.48 -29.29
N ILE A 285 27.61 13.17 -29.02
CA ILE A 285 28.75 13.88 -29.62
C ILE A 285 28.81 13.61 -31.13
N ARG A 286 28.72 12.35 -31.56
CA ARG A 286 28.71 11.97 -32.98
C ARG A 286 27.58 12.65 -33.76
N ARG A 287 26.39 12.73 -33.17
CA ARG A 287 25.25 13.42 -33.78
C ARG A 287 25.57 14.90 -34.00
N HIS A 288 26.05 15.58 -32.96
CA HIS A 288 26.35 17.02 -33.06
C HIS A 288 27.45 17.32 -34.09
N LEU A 289 28.55 16.55 -34.08
CA LEU A 289 29.64 16.70 -35.07
C LEU A 289 29.17 16.48 -36.51
N LYS A 290 28.07 15.74 -36.73
CA LYS A 290 27.49 15.50 -38.05
C LYS A 290 26.51 16.60 -38.48
N GLU A 291 25.76 17.15 -37.53
CA GLU A 291 24.73 18.17 -37.77
C GLU A 291 25.35 19.58 -37.94
N GLU A 292 26.38 19.91 -37.16
CA GLU A 292 26.97 21.25 -37.09
C GLU A 292 28.51 21.21 -37.27
N PRO A 293 29.03 20.90 -38.48
CA PRO A 293 30.45 20.63 -38.68
C PRO A 293 31.36 21.88 -38.69
N GLU A 294 30.81 23.09 -38.69
CA GLU A 294 31.60 24.34 -38.76
C GLU A 294 31.83 24.99 -37.39
N GLU A 295 31.21 24.49 -36.33
CA GLU A 295 31.33 25.06 -34.98
C GLU A 295 32.57 24.55 -34.24
N ILE A 296 33.24 25.44 -33.51
CA ILE A 296 34.35 25.03 -32.63
C ILE A 296 33.76 24.31 -31.42
N CYS A 297 34.26 23.11 -31.13
CA CYS A 297 33.86 22.32 -29.97
C CYS A 297 35.09 21.89 -29.17
N ALA A 298 34.92 21.52 -27.91
CA ALA A 298 36.01 21.02 -27.07
C ALA A 298 35.58 19.75 -26.34
N LEU A 299 36.41 18.70 -26.45
CA LEU A 299 36.27 17.45 -25.73
C LEU A 299 37.28 17.40 -24.58
N PHE A 300 36.79 17.13 -23.39
CA PHE A 300 37.55 17.01 -22.15
C PHE A 300 37.48 15.56 -21.69
N MET A 301 38.63 14.91 -21.52
CA MET A 301 38.77 13.67 -20.79
C MET A 301 39.24 13.99 -19.38
N ILE A 302 38.52 13.52 -18.37
CA ILE A 302 38.74 13.90 -16.97
C ILE A 302 38.89 12.62 -16.16
N ASP A 303 39.94 12.54 -15.35
CA ASP A 303 40.16 11.41 -14.45
C ASP A 303 40.45 11.90 -13.04
N THR A 304 39.85 11.23 -12.06
CA THR A 304 40.01 11.58 -10.66
C THR A 304 41.33 11.05 -10.11
N ASP A 305 42.22 11.95 -9.70
CA ASP A 305 43.56 11.56 -9.27
C ASP A 305 43.52 10.74 -7.99
N ASN A 306 44.25 9.61 -7.97
CA ASN A 306 44.38 8.72 -6.81
C ASN A 306 43.04 8.18 -6.27
N PHE A 307 42.00 8.10 -7.09
CA PHE A 307 40.67 7.64 -6.64
C PHE A 307 40.68 6.25 -5.98
N LYS A 308 41.56 5.35 -6.44
CA LYS A 308 41.77 4.05 -5.76
C LYS A 308 42.19 4.21 -4.30
N GLN A 309 43.11 5.14 -3.99
CA GLN A 309 43.52 5.40 -2.60
C GLN A 309 42.38 5.99 -1.77
N ILE A 310 41.51 6.81 -2.38
CA ILE A 310 40.30 7.31 -1.72
C ILE A 310 39.39 6.12 -1.34
N ASN A 311 39.15 5.19 -2.28
CA ASN A 311 38.37 3.98 -2.00
C ASN A 311 39.01 3.10 -0.94
N ASP A 312 40.33 2.94 -0.97
CA ASP A 312 41.06 2.08 -0.04
C ASP A 312 41.05 2.67 1.39
N CYS A 313 41.17 4.00 1.52
CA CYS A 313 41.17 4.70 2.82
C CYS A 313 39.77 4.89 3.41
N TYR A 314 38.77 5.23 2.59
CA TYR A 314 37.45 5.66 3.07
C TYR A 314 36.31 4.69 2.70
N GLY A 315 36.59 3.71 1.84
CA GLY A 315 35.65 2.70 1.35
C GLY A 315 34.96 3.08 0.03
N HIS A 316 34.44 2.06 -0.68
CA HIS A 316 33.77 2.25 -1.97
C HIS A 316 32.53 3.14 -1.91
N LEU A 317 31.73 3.09 -0.83
CA LEU A 317 30.56 3.97 -0.66
C LEU A 317 30.95 5.45 -0.58
N PHE A 318 32.10 5.74 0.04
CA PHE A 318 32.64 7.09 0.07
C PHE A 318 33.09 7.52 -1.32
N GLY A 319 33.80 6.65 -2.06
CA GLY A 319 34.17 6.92 -3.44
C GLY A 319 32.97 7.13 -4.35
N ASP A 320 31.90 6.35 -4.19
CA ASP A 320 30.66 6.51 -4.93
C ASP A 320 30.01 7.88 -4.67
N ALA A 321 30.00 8.32 -3.42
CA ALA A 321 29.54 9.66 -3.05
C ALA A 321 30.43 10.76 -3.65
N VAL A 322 31.76 10.58 -3.67
CA VAL A 322 32.69 11.50 -4.33
C VAL A 322 32.36 11.62 -5.83
N LEU A 323 32.18 10.51 -6.53
CA LEU A 323 31.86 10.52 -7.97
C LEU A 323 30.54 11.21 -8.29
N SER A 324 29.51 11.00 -7.46
CA SER A 324 28.21 11.68 -7.59
C SER A 324 28.32 13.20 -7.41
N GLU A 325 29.13 13.65 -6.45
CA GLU A 325 29.36 15.07 -6.19
C GLU A 325 30.18 15.74 -7.30
N LEU A 326 31.20 15.04 -7.81
CA LEU A 326 31.96 15.48 -8.98
C LEU A 326 31.04 15.65 -10.21
N ALA A 327 30.17 14.67 -10.45
CA ALA A 327 29.18 14.72 -11.53
C ALA A 327 28.22 15.91 -11.40
N ALA A 328 27.70 16.16 -10.20
CA ALA A 328 26.85 17.32 -9.93
C ALA A 328 27.61 18.64 -10.14
N GLY A 329 28.87 18.72 -9.69
CA GLY A 329 29.76 19.86 -9.92
C GLY A 329 29.99 20.15 -11.39
N MET A 330 30.29 19.13 -12.19
CA MET A 330 30.48 19.26 -13.64
C MET A 330 29.21 19.77 -14.34
N LYS A 331 28.04 19.21 -14.01
CA LYS A 331 26.76 19.68 -14.56
C LYS A 331 26.50 21.16 -14.29
N ARG A 332 26.87 21.67 -13.10
CA ARG A 332 26.73 23.10 -12.77
C ARG A 332 27.67 24.01 -13.56
N LEU A 333 28.84 23.51 -13.96
CA LEU A 333 29.82 24.27 -14.75
C LEU A 333 29.50 24.30 -16.26
N THR A 334 28.66 23.38 -16.74
CA THR A 334 28.29 23.22 -18.15
C THR A 334 26.88 23.72 -18.45
N ARG A 335 26.58 24.02 -19.72
CA ARG A 335 25.23 24.38 -20.17
C ARG A 335 24.38 23.13 -20.34
N GLN A 336 23.05 23.29 -20.32
CA GLN A 336 22.12 22.17 -20.60
C GLN A 336 22.30 21.59 -22.01
N SER A 337 22.82 22.38 -22.96
CA SER A 337 23.14 21.94 -24.32
C SER A 337 24.39 21.06 -24.40
N ASP A 338 25.33 21.20 -23.46
CA ASP A 338 26.60 20.47 -23.46
C ASP A 338 26.40 19.00 -23.06
N VAL A 339 27.35 18.14 -23.41
CA VAL A 339 27.28 16.71 -23.06
C VAL A 339 28.22 16.45 -21.89
N VAL A 340 27.68 15.86 -20.82
CA VAL A 340 28.47 15.41 -19.66
C VAL A 340 28.16 13.95 -19.42
N GLY A 341 29.20 13.12 -19.45
CA GLY A 341 29.10 11.67 -19.35
C GLY A 341 30.12 11.07 -18.40
N ARG A 342 29.79 9.91 -17.84
CA ARG A 342 30.74 9.04 -17.13
C ARG A 342 31.04 7.84 -18.03
N ILE A 343 32.31 7.68 -18.37
CA ILE A 343 32.76 6.71 -19.39
C ILE A 343 33.39 5.47 -18.75
N GLY A 344 33.94 5.62 -17.54
CA GLY A 344 34.58 4.54 -16.77
C GLY A 344 34.32 4.68 -15.27
N GLY A 345 35.11 3.98 -14.45
CA GLY A 345 34.98 3.99 -13.00
C GLY A 345 35.10 5.39 -12.42
N ASP A 346 36.23 6.05 -12.63
CA ASP A 346 36.60 7.39 -12.17
C ASP A 346 36.84 8.39 -13.32
N GLU A 347 36.49 7.96 -14.53
CA GLU A 347 36.68 8.70 -15.78
C GLU A 347 35.38 9.36 -16.26
N PHE A 348 35.47 10.66 -16.52
CA PHE A 348 34.39 11.50 -17.01
C PHE A 348 34.76 12.16 -18.34
N THR A 349 33.73 12.55 -19.08
CA THR A 349 33.87 13.29 -20.33
C THR A 349 32.92 14.47 -20.36
N VAL A 350 33.47 15.62 -20.74
CA VAL A 350 32.68 16.83 -21.02
C VAL A 350 32.90 17.22 -22.47
N PHE A 351 31.83 17.46 -23.20
CA PHE A 351 31.88 17.98 -24.56
C PHE A 351 31.10 19.29 -24.63
N LEU A 352 31.83 20.37 -24.83
CA LEU A 352 31.30 21.72 -24.97
C LEU A 352 30.93 21.98 -26.42
N LYS A 353 29.66 22.34 -26.65
CA LYS A 353 29.13 22.63 -27.98
C LYS A 353 29.24 24.13 -28.28
N ASN A 354 29.52 24.46 -29.54
CA ASN A 354 29.53 25.84 -30.05
C ASN A 354 30.26 26.83 -29.12
N ILE A 355 31.54 26.59 -28.88
CA ILE A 355 32.36 27.50 -28.09
C ILE A 355 32.90 28.63 -29.00
N PRO A 356 32.87 29.90 -28.54
CA PRO A 356 33.28 31.04 -29.35
C PRO A 356 34.80 31.08 -29.61
N SER A 357 35.60 30.47 -28.74
CA SER A 357 37.07 30.46 -28.86
C SER A 357 37.72 29.35 -28.02
N ARG A 358 38.98 29.01 -28.33
CA ARG A 358 39.76 28.02 -27.57
C ARG A 358 40.04 28.47 -26.13
N GLU A 359 40.21 29.78 -25.92
CA GLU A 359 40.47 30.36 -24.61
C GLU A 359 39.34 30.08 -23.62
N LEU A 360 38.07 30.02 -24.08
CA LEU A 360 36.95 29.63 -23.24
C LEU A 360 37.04 28.15 -22.82
N GLY A 361 37.48 27.27 -23.73
CA GLY A 361 37.72 25.87 -23.41
C GLY A 361 38.80 25.71 -22.34
N GLU A 362 39.90 26.45 -22.45
CA GLU A 362 40.95 26.47 -21.44
C GLU A 362 40.48 27.04 -20.09
N GLU A 363 39.68 28.10 -20.12
CA GLU A 363 39.06 28.66 -18.91
C GLU A 363 38.18 27.60 -18.22
N LYS A 364 37.38 26.85 -18.98
CA LYS A 364 36.57 25.75 -18.46
C LYS A 364 37.42 24.62 -17.87
N ALA A 365 38.56 24.27 -18.48
CA ALA A 365 39.51 23.31 -17.89
C ALA A 365 40.05 23.80 -16.54
N ARG A 366 40.45 25.07 -16.43
CA ARG A 366 40.91 25.66 -15.15
C ARG A 366 39.80 25.66 -14.10
N ASN A 367 38.57 26.00 -14.50
CA ASN A 367 37.41 25.98 -13.61
C ASN A 367 37.09 24.57 -13.12
N LEU A 368 37.25 23.53 -13.96
CA LEU A 368 37.11 22.13 -13.55
C LEU A 368 38.13 21.74 -12.48
N LEU A 369 39.43 22.04 -12.70
CA LEU A 369 40.47 21.75 -11.70
C LEU A 369 40.21 22.43 -10.35
N SER A 370 39.83 23.71 -10.40
CA SER A 370 39.47 24.49 -9.21
C SER A 370 38.24 23.91 -8.51
N MET A 371 37.25 23.45 -9.26
CA MET A 371 36.05 22.82 -8.71
C MET A 371 36.39 21.54 -7.95
N PHE A 372 37.16 20.62 -8.56
CA PHE A 372 37.58 19.38 -7.88
C PHE A 372 38.33 19.69 -6.58
N SER A 373 39.34 20.56 -6.66
CA SER A 373 40.19 20.91 -5.51
C SER A 373 39.43 21.58 -4.36
N ASN A 374 38.31 22.25 -4.64
CA ASN A 374 37.54 22.99 -3.63
C ASN A 374 36.28 22.25 -3.15
N LEU A 375 35.85 21.17 -3.82
CA LEU A 375 34.54 20.56 -3.60
C LEU A 375 34.33 20.00 -2.17
N PHE A 376 35.43 19.63 -1.51
CA PHE A 376 35.42 19.01 -0.17
C PHE A 376 36.23 19.81 0.87
N LYS A 377 36.57 21.08 0.59
CA LYS A 377 37.35 21.93 1.51
C LYS A 377 36.56 22.41 2.73
N ASP A 378 35.25 22.55 2.59
CA ASP A 378 34.35 23.01 3.66
C ASP A 378 33.78 21.85 4.50
N GLU A 379 34.23 20.61 4.24
CA GLU A 379 33.86 19.44 5.03
C GLU A 379 34.51 19.48 6.41
N LYS A 380 33.82 18.94 7.42
CA LYS A 380 34.36 18.83 8.79
C LYS A 380 35.69 18.07 8.85
N GLN A 381 35.86 17.07 7.99
CA GLN A 381 37.15 16.44 7.70
C GLN A 381 37.56 16.80 6.27
N THR A 382 38.66 17.52 6.13
CA THR A 382 39.14 17.95 4.81
C THR A 382 39.66 16.76 4.01
N VAL A 383 39.08 16.53 2.84
CA VAL A 383 39.52 15.52 1.89
C VAL A 383 40.00 16.22 0.62
N GLU A 384 41.25 15.97 0.24
CA GLU A 384 41.81 16.54 -0.98
C GLU A 384 41.50 15.62 -2.17
N VAL A 385 40.67 16.12 -3.10
CA VAL A 385 40.33 15.43 -4.35
C VAL A 385 40.76 16.31 -5.51
N THR A 386 41.60 15.79 -6.38
CA THR A 386 42.10 16.49 -7.57
C THR A 386 41.79 15.70 -8.84
N CYS A 387 41.97 16.32 -10.00
CA CYS A 387 41.82 15.62 -11.28
C CYS A 387 42.88 16.00 -12.30
N SER A 388 43.11 15.07 -13.20
CA SER A 388 43.88 15.28 -14.42
C SER A 388 42.90 15.47 -15.58
N VAL A 389 43.17 16.43 -16.47
CA VAL A 389 42.29 16.78 -17.59
C VAL A 389 43.06 16.80 -18.91
N GLY A 390 42.60 16.06 -19.91
CA GLY A 390 43.06 16.15 -21.30
C GLY A 390 42.03 16.85 -22.16
N VAL A 391 42.45 17.82 -22.98
CA VAL A 391 41.54 18.63 -23.81
C VAL A 391 41.94 18.55 -25.29
N ALA A 392 40.96 18.29 -26.15
CA ALA A 392 41.10 18.33 -27.61
C ALA A 392 40.00 19.18 -28.25
N PHE A 393 40.35 19.97 -29.27
CA PHE A 393 39.43 20.88 -29.96
C PHE A 393 39.06 20.37 -31.35
N TYR A 394 37.77 20.40 -31.65
CA TYR A 394 37.26 20.20 -33.01
C TYR A 394 37.26 21.54 -33.78
N PRO A 395 37.61 21.56 -35.08
CA PRO A 395 38.02 20.42 -35.92
C PRO A 395 39.54 20.15 -35.99
N GLU A 396 40.36 20.89 -35.24
CA GLU A 396 41.81 20.88 -35.39
C GLU A 396 42.48 19.60 -34.89
N ASP A 397 42.08 19.11 -33.72
CA ASP A 397 42.67 17.97 -33.01
C ASP A 397 41.96 16.64 -33.35
N GLY A 398 40.94 16.69 -34.21
CA GLY A 398 40.16 15.54 -34.67
C GLY A 398 38.89 15.99 -35.41
N ARG A 399 38.45 15.20 -36.39
CA ARG A 399 37.25 15.49 -37.22
C ARG A 399 36.08 14.55 -36.97
N ASP A 400 36.28 13.55 -36.14
CA ASP A 400 35.25 12.63 -35.69
C ASP A 400 35.45 12.34 -34.20
N PHE A 401 34.46 11.67 -33.60
CA PHE A 401 34.53 11.33 -32.18
C PHE A 401 35.78 10.51 -31.83
N GLN A 402 36.19 9.56 -32.68
CA GLN A 402 37.29 8.64 -32.36
C GLN A 402 38.64 9.36 -32.34
N SER A 403 38.89 10.24 -33.32
CA SER A 403 40.09 11.08 -33.38
C SER A 403 40.15 12.07 -32.22
N LEU A 404 39.05 12.78 -31.92
CA LEU A 404 38.99 13.69 -30.77
C LEU A 404 39.19 12.98 -29.44
N TYR A 405 38.55 11.82 -29.26
CA TYR A 405 38.68 11.00 -28.06
C TYR A 405 40.13 10.57 -27.85
N HIS A 406 40.78 10.08 -28.92
CA HIS A 406 42.19 9.68 -28.86
C HIS A 406 43.12 10.84 -28.51
N SER A 407 42.91 12.01 -29.12
CA SER A 407 43.68 13.23 -28.83
C SER A 407 43.51 13.69 -27.38
N ALA A 408 42.28 13.70 -26.86
CA ALA A 408 42.00 14.07 -25.48
C ALA A 408 42.58 13.06 -24.47
N ASP A 409 42.55 11.76 -24.79
CA ASP A 409 43.12 10.69 -23.97
C ASP A 409 44.66 10.78 -23.87
N LEU A 410 45.34 11.06 -24.99
CA LEU A 410 46.79 11.31 -24.97
C LEU A 410 47.15 12.52 -24.11
N ALA A 411 46.39 13.61 -24.22
CA ALA A 411 46.59 14.79 -23.38
C ALA A 411 46.34 14.48 -21.89
N LEU A 412 45.34 13.65 -21.57
CA LEU A 412 45.07 13.22 -20.20
C LEU A 412 46.24 12.40 -19.63
N TYR A 413 46.81 11.48 -20.43
CA TYR A 413 47.99 10.72 -20.05
C TYR A 413 49.19 11.62 -19.75
N GLU A 414 49.42 12.65 -20.55
CA GLU A 414 50.45 13.67 -20.29
C GLU A 414 50.18 14.44 -19.00
N ALA A 415 48.92 14.77 -18.70
CA ALA A 415 48.56 15.43 -17.45
C ALA A 415 48.85 14.54 -16.22
N LYS A 416 48.50 13.26 -16.29
CA LYS A 416 48.77 12.27 -15.23
C LYS A 416 50.27 12.04 -15.01
N SER A 417 51.02 11.87 -16.08
CA SER A 417 52.47 11.62 -16.02
C SER A 417 53.27 12.88 -15.63
N GLY A 418 52.75 14.08 -15.94
CA GLY A 418 53.38 15.36 -15.63
C GLY A 418 53.16 15.87 -14.21
N GLY A 419 52.67 15.04 -13.27
CA GLY A 419 52.49 15.41 -11.87
C GLY A 419 51.04 15.55 -11.37
N LYS A 420 50.03 15.21 -12.20
CA LYS A 420 48.60 15.25 -11.84
C LYS A 420 48.09 16.66 -11.51
N ASN A 421 46.81 16.80 -11.10
CA ASN A 421 46.16 18.07 -10.75
C ASN A 421 46.39 19.21 -11.76
N GLN A 422 46.29 18.88 -13.05
CA GLN A 422 46.55 19.83 -14.13
C GLN A 422 45.77 19.44 -15.37
N TYR A 423 45.66 20.39 -16.30
CA TYR A 423 45.14 20.14 -17.63
C TYR A 423 46.27 20.18 -18.65
N ARG A 424 46.13 19.39 -19.71
CA ARG A 424 46.95 19.46 -20.91
C ARG A 424 46.06 19.60 -22.13
N LEU A 425 46.49 20.45 -23.05
CA LEU A 425 45.90 20.52 -24.38
C LEU A 425 46.63 19.52 -25.26
N PHE A 426 45.90 18.84 -26.13
CA PHE A 426 46.52 18.04 -27.16
C PHE A 426 47.34 18.93 -28.09
N HIS A 427 48.59 18.57 -28.31
CA HIS A 427 49.44 19.21 -29.30
C HIS A 427 49.92 18.13 -30.27
N SER A 428 49.51 18.21 -31.54
CA SER A 428 50.06 17.37 -32.59
C SER A 428 51.55 17.67 -32.78
N GLN A 429 52.45 16.94 -32.11
CA GLN A 429 53.85 16.93 -32.48
C GLN A 429 53.99 16.27 -33.86
N LYS A 430 54.41 17.04 -34.87
CA LYS A 430 55.06 16.48 -36.06
C LYS A 430 56.40 15.88 -35.62
N GLY A 431 56.40 14.64 -35.16
CA GLY A 431 57.65 13.96 -34.81
C GLY A 431 57.47 12.63 -34.09
N THR A 432 57.85 11.56 -34.78
CA THR A 432 58.16 10.20 -34.30
C THR A 432 57.02 9.29 -33.87
N GLU A 433 56.69 8.37 -34.78
CA GLU A 433 56.04 7.08 -34.55
C GLU A 433 56.59 6.40 -33.29
N LYS A 434 55.73 6.19 -32.29
CA LYS A 434 55.91 5.12 -31.30
C LYS A 434 54.63 4.31 -31.19
N GLU A 435 54.73 3.15 -31.83
CA GLU A 435 53.97 1.90 -31.75
C GLU A 435 52.79 1.84 -30.76
N GLN A 436 51.64 1.52 -31.37
CA GLN A 436 50.50 0.81 -30.80
C GLN A 436 50.89 -0.21 -29.73
N LYS A 437 50.47 0.02 -28.49
CA LYS A 437 50.22 -1.04 -27.51
C LYS A 437 48.86 -0.84 -26.87
N SER A 438 47.92 -1.64 -27.36
CA SER A 438 46.67 -1.95 -26.68
C SER A 438 46.99 -2.58 -25.32
N TYR A 439 46.48 -2.01 -24.24
CA TYR A 439 46.36 -2.72 -22.96
C TYR A 439 45.00 -2.45 -22.33
N SER A 440 44.05 -3.30 -22.72
CA SER A 440 43.01 -3.76 -21.81
C SER A 440 43.63 -4.80 -20.86
N SER A 441 43.16 -4.77 -19.60
CA SER A 441 43.28 -5.82 -18.58
C SER A 441 44.68 -6.17 -18.04
N LEU A 442 44.94 -5.76 -16.80
CA LEU A 442 45.65 -6.62 -15.84
C LEU A 442 45.21 -6.26 -14.41
N GLY A 443 44.41 -7.17 -13.84
CA GLY A 443 44.22 -7.25 -12.41
C GLY A 443 45.55 -7.62 -11.73
N ALA A 444 45.79 -7.01 -10.58
CA ALA A 444 46.81 -7.42 -9.64
C ALA A 444 46.15 -7.55 -8.27
N ALA A 445 46.09 -8.80 -7.81
CA ALA A 445 45.74 -9.16 -6.45
C ALA A 445 46.99 -9.17 -5.57
N ILE A 446 46.76 -8.97 -4.26
CA ILE A 446 47.58 -9.31 -3.08
C ILE A 446 48.80 -8.40 -2.81
N ASP A 447 48.75 -7.55 -1.79
CA ASP A 447 49.15 -7.85 -0.39
C ASP A 447 49.41 -6.54 0.38
N SER A 448 48.86 -6.42 1.58
CA SER A 448 49.49 -5.84 2.78
C SER A 448 48.43 -5.50 3.83
N ASP A 449 47.94 -6.55 4.48
CA ASP A 449 47.61 -6.48 5.90
C ASP A 449 48.89 -6.08 6.65
N GLN A 450 48.98 -4.83 7.12
CA GLN A 450 49.54 -4.47 8.43
C GLN A 450 49.80 -2.96 8.55
N ARG A 451 48.96 -2.35 9.41
CA ARG A 451 49.27 -1.33 10.44
C ARG A 451 48.43 -0.07 10.31
N THR A 452 47.40 0.02 11.16
CA THR A 452 47.11 1.21 11.96
C THR A 452 46.19 0.85 13.14
N SER A 453 46.81 0.79 14.33
CA SER A 453 46.31 1.16 15.67
C SER A 453 44.80 1.42 15.89
N GLY A 454 44.19 0.53 16.70
CA GLY A 454 42.93 0.74 17.45
C GLY A 454 41.77 -0.09 16.91
N ALA A 455 41.66 -1.36 17.32
CA ALA A 455 40.67 -2.28 16.75
C ALA A 455 39.20 -1.84 17.02
N PRO A 456 38.34 -1.76 15.99
CA PRO A 456 36.90 -1.50 16.13
C PRO A 456 36.17 -2.48 17.07
N GLY A 457 36.72 -3.69 17.25
CA GLY A 457 36.16 -4.72 18.12
C GLY A 457 36.10 -4.34 19.60
N ASP A 458 36.97 -3.45 20.08
CA ASP A 458 37.00 -3.08 21.50
C ASP A 458 35.78 -2.23 21.90
N LEU A 459 35.31 -1.33 21.02
CA LEU A 459 34.15 -0.49 21.33
C LEU A 459 32.85 -1.30 21.29
N VAL A 460 32.69 -2.21 20.33
CA VAL A 460 31.51 -3.08 20.24
C VAL A 460 31.42 -4.00 21.45
N ASN A 461 32.54 -4.61 21.85
CA ASN A 461 32.61 -5.43 23.05
C ASN A 461 32.29 -4.62 24.31
N TYR A 462 32.78 -3.39 24.39
CA TYR A 462 32.50 -2.50 25.51
C TYR A 462 31.01 -2.09 25.57
N VAL A 463 30.40 -1.73 24.44
CA VAL A 463 28.96 -1.44 24.32
C VAL A 463 28.13 -2.67 24.71
N PHE A 464 28.52 -3.86 24.26
CA PHE A 464 27.86 -5.10 24.63
C PHE A 464 27.91 -5.35 26.14
N GLN A 465 29.06 -5.17 26.78
CA GLN A 465 29.21 -5.32 28.23
C GLN A 465 28.30 -4.36 29.00
N ILE A 466 28.23 -3.08 28.61
CA ILE A 466 27.35 -2.08 29.22
C ILE A 466 25.87 -2.48 29.14
N LEU A 467 25.44 -3.03 28.00
CA LEU A 467 24.06 -3.45 27.79
C LEU A 467 23.73 -4.80 28.46
N TYR A 468 24.71 -5.68 28.61
CA TYR A 468 24.53 -7.02 29.17
C TYR A 468 24.54 -7.03 30.70
N ASP A 469 25.47 -6.30 31.33
CA ASP A 469 25.67 -6.33 32.79
C ASP A 469 24.77 -5.34 33.57
N THR A 470 23.91 -4.60 32.87
CA THR A 470 23.08 -3.57 33.50
C THR A 470 21.78 -4.11 34.11
N SER A 471 21.39 -3.52 35.24
CA SER A 471 20.03 -3.65 35.80
C SER A 471 19.06 -2.60 35.27
N ASP A 472 19.56 -1.51 34.68
CA ASP A 472 18.78 -0.39 34.14
C ASP A 472 19.14 -0.16 32.67
N LEU A 473 18.28 -0.66 31.78
CA LEU A 473 18.53 -0.58 30.35
C LEU A 473 18.40 0.85 29.80
N GLU A 474 17.54 1.70 30.38
CA GLU A 474 17.35 3.06 29.87
C GLU A 474 18.62 3.89 30.04
N TRP A 475 19.21 3.81 31.23
CA TRP A 475 20.46 4.47 31.52
C TRP A 475 21.60 3.96 30.63
N SER A 476 21.70 2.63 30.43
CA SER A 476 22.75 2.05 29.59
C SER A 476 22.62 2.46 28.11
N ILE A 477 21.42 2.54 27.57
CA ILE A 477 21.21 3.02 26.19
C ILE A 477 21.68 4.47 26.05
N GLN A 478 21.31 5.33 26.99
CA GLN A 478 21.73 6.73 27.00
C GLN A 478 23.27 6.86 27.06
N LEU A 479 23.92 6.05 27.89
CA LEU A 479 25.38 6.01 28.00
C LEU A 479 26.04 5.53 26.70
N VAL A 480 25.47 4.51 26.04
CA VAL A 480 25.98 4.03 24.74
C VAL A 480 25.91 5.13 23.69
N LEU A 481 24.77 5.85 23.59
CA LEU A 481 24.63 6.97 22.66
C LEU A 481 25.67 8.07 22.95
N GLU A 482 25.94 8.37 24.23
CA GLU A 482 26.97 9.33 24.62
C GLU A 482 28.38 8.88 24.21
N ILE A 483 28.75 7.64 24.52
CA ILE A 483 30.09 7.11 24.22
C ILE A 483 30.35 7.16 22.72
N VAL A 484 29.38 6.67 21.95
CA VAL A 484 29.49 6.57 20.49
C VAL A 484 29.44 7.96 19.86
N GLY A 485 28.55 8.81 20.36
CA GLY A 485 28.44 10.20 19.92
C GLY A 485 29.73 11.00 20.11
N LYS A 486 30.37 10.86 21.28
CA LYS A 486 31.68 11.47 21.58
C LYS A 486 32.80 10.84 20.76
N ARG A 487 32.78 9.52 20.54
CA ARG A 487 33.84 8.80 19.81
C ARG A 487 33.93 9.24 18.35
N PHE A 488 32.79 9.42 17.69
CA PHE A 488 32.73 9.83 16.28
C PHE A 488 32.60 11.35 16.09
N ASP A 489 32.54 12.10 17.19
CA ASP A 489 32.38 13.56 17.18
C ASP A 489 31.20 13.99 16.30
N VAL A 490 30.01 13.44 16.58
CA VAL A 490 28.76 13.82 15.92
C VAL A 490 28.01 14.85 16.78
N SER A 491 27.12 15.62 16.15
CA SER A 491 26.33 16.62 16.88
C SER A 491 25.26 15.96 17.75
N ARG A 492 24.61 14.90 17.25
CA ARG A 492 23.58 14.14 17.97
C ARG A 492 23.60 12.67 17.62
N ALA A 493 23.22 11.84 18.59
CA ALA A 493 22.96 10.42 18.41
C ALA A 493 21.62 10.06 19.05
N TYR A 494 20.76 9.31 18.35
CA TYR A 494 19.38 9.10 18.78
C TYR A 494 18.79 7.77 18.30
N ILE A 495 17.63 7.43 18.87
CA ILE A 495 16.83 6.27 18.51
C ILE A 495 15.38 6.72 18.32
N PHE A 496 14.83 6.45 17.14
CA PHE A 496 13.41 6.55 16.84
C PHE A 496 12.76 5.16 16.88
N GLU A 497 11.62 5.07 17.55
CA GLU A 497 10.81 3.85 17.64
C GLU A 497 9.40 4.12 17.10
N ASN A 498 8.94 3.24 16.22
CA ASN A 498 7.62 3.31 15.62
C ASN A 498 6.54 2.80 16.59
N THR A 499 5.34 3.38 16.50
CA THR A 499 4.16 2.87 17.17
C THR A 499 3.74 1.51 16.62
N ASP A 500 2.99 0.72 17.39
CA ASP A 500 2.59 -0.65 17.00
C ASP A 500 1.80 -0.69 15.69
N ASP A 501 1.05 0.37 15.38
CA ASP A 501 0.29 0.56 14.14
C ASP A 501 1.15 1.01 12.94
N GLY A 502 2.44 1.28 13.15
CA GLY A 502 3.40 1.70 12.14
C GLY A 502 3.22 3.12 11.60
N LYS A 503 2.28 3.90 12.14
CA LYS A 503 1.91 5.22 11.59
C LYS A 503 2.79 6.36 12.07
N TYR A 504 3.27 6.28 13.31
CA TYR A 504 4.00 7.34 13.97
C TYR A 504 5.36 6.84 14.47
N ALA A 505 6.32 7.75 14.61
CA ALA A 505 7.60 7.51 15.23
C ALA A 505 7.83 8.46 16.42
N ASN A 506 8.48 7.95 17.45
CA ASN A 506 8.84 8.71 18.65
C ASN A 506 10.36 8.72 18.81
N ASN A 507 10.95 9.88 19.11
CA ASN A 507 12.33 9.95 19.56
C ASN A 507 12.41 9.46 21.01
N THR A 508 12.86 8.23 21.25
CA THR A 508 12.82 7.62 22.58
C THR A 508 14.11 7.82 23.37
N TYR A 509 15.25 7.91 22.69
CA TYR A 509 16.54 8.16 23.30
C TYR A 509 17.33 9.16 22.44
N GLU A 510 17.98 10.11 23.09
CA GLU A 510 18.74 11.15 22.41
C GLU A 510 19.90 11.59 23.29
N TRP A 511 21.09 11.62 22.70
CA TRP A 511 22.26 12.30 23.23
C TRP A 511 22.63 13.47 22.30
N CYS A 512 22.95 14.62 22.88
CA CYS A 512 23.40 15.81 22.17
C CYS A 512 24.78 16.22 22.66
N ASN A 513 25.61 16.66 21.71
CA ASN A 513 26.91 17.25 22.01
C ASN A 513 26.77 18.68 22.53
N ASP A 514 27.83 19.22 23.11
CA ASP A 514 27.82 20.55 23.73
C ASP A 514 27.39 21.64 22.72
N GLY A 515 26.38 22.43 23.10
CA GLY A 515 25.86 23.52 22.26
C GLY A 515 24.84 23.10 21.20
N ILE A 516 24.42 21.83 21.17
CA ILE A 516 23.34 21.35 20.30
C ILE A 516 22.02 21.26 21.07
N GLU A 517 20.95 21.83 20.52
CA GLU A 517 19.61 21.77 21.12
C GLU A 517 19.04 20.34 21.04
N PRO A 518 18.56 19.76 22.17
CA PRO A 518 17.82 18.51 22.17
C PRO A 518 16.53 18.62 21.36
N GLN A 519 16.11 17.55 20.70
CA GLN A 519 14.86 17.48 19.94
C GLN A 519 13.93 16.35 20.41
N LYS A 520 14.35 15.58 21.41
CA LYS A 520 13.60 14.43 21.92
C LYS A 520 12.17 14.80 22.32
N GLU A 521 11.98 15.85 23.11
CA GLU A 521 10.66 16.22 23.62
C GLU A 521 9.73 16.78 22.52
N GLU A 522 10.27 17.44 21.49
CA GLU A 522 9.46 17.91 20.36
C GLU A 522 9.11 16.81 19.36
N LEU A 523 10.01 15.84 19.15
CA LEU A 523 9.85 14.80 18.12
C LEU A 523 9.14 13.56 18.67
N GLN A 524 7.93 13.78 19.18
CA GLN A 524 7.00 12.74 19.63
C GLN A 524 5.82 12.60 18.66
N ARG A 525 5.43 11.36 18.35
CA ARG A 525 4.34 11.00 17.43
C ARG A 525 4.47 11.65 16.04
N VAL A 526 5.66 11.64 15.49
CA VAL A 526 5.95 12.16 14.15
C VAL A 526 5.32 11.23 13.12
N SER A 527 4.44 11.78 12.26
CA SER A 527 3.80 11.00 11.19
C SER A 527 4.73 10.80 10.00
N TYR A 528 4.74 9.60 9.44
CA TYR A 528 5.38 9.35 8.14
C TYR A 528 4.51 9.82 6.96
N GLU A 529 3.19 9.98 7.17
CA GLU A 529 2.27 10.48 6.15
C GLU A 529 2.62 11.95 5.82
N GLY A 530 3.07 12.20 4.59
CA GLY A 530 3.51 13.52 4.10
C GLY A 530 5.01 13.67 3.88
N LEU A 531 5.85 12.73 4.36
CA LEU A 531 7.32 12.76 4.14
C LEU A 531 7.77 12.12 2.81
N GLU A 532 6.83 11.93 1.87
CA GLU A 532 7.04 11.41 0.52
C GLU A 532 7.97 10.18 0.44
N GLY A 533 7.63 9.12 1.18
CA GLY A 533 8.37 7.85 1.12
C GLY A 533 9.66 7.84 1.94
N TYR A 534 9.60 8.28 3.21
CA TYR A 534 10.76 8.27 4.11
C TYR A 534 11.37 6.87 4.29
N GLU A 535 10.54 5.83 4.38
CA GLU A 535 11.04 4.43 4.46
C GLU A 535 11.82 4.03 3.19
N GLU A 536 11.53 4.64 2.05
CA GLU A 536 12.21 4.36 0.79
C GLU A 536 13.69 4.76 0.83
N LEU A 537 14.08 5.66 1.74
CA LEU A 537 15.47 6.06 1.97
C LEU A 537 16.34 4.88 2.46
N PHE A 538 15.71 3.80 2.95
CA PHE A 538 16.36 2.59 3.46
C PHE A 538 16.17 1.37 2.53
N ARG A 539 15.84 1.57 1.24
CA ARG A 539 15.53 0.45 0.31
C ARG A 539 16.75 -0.36 -0.16
N ASP A 540 17.90 0.28 -0.35
CA ASP A 540 19.10 -0.37 -0.91
C ASP A 540 20.05 -0.94 0.16
N GLY A 541 19.64 -0.90 1.43
CA GLY A 541 20.39 -1.41 2.58
C GLY A 541 19.77 -0.95 3.91
N SER A 542 20.20 -1.52 5.04
CA SER A 542 19.74 -1.09 6.37
C SER A 542 20.18 0.33 6.75
N VAL A 543 20.98 1.01 5.91
CA VAL A 543 21.61 2.29 6.24
C VAL A 543 21.27 3.33 5.17
N PHE A 544 20.80 4.48 5.63
CA PHE A 544 20.64 5.72 4.87
C PHE A 544 21.73 6.70 5.30
N TYR A 545 22.38 7.36 4.36
CA TYR A 545 23.30 8.44 4.67
C TYR A 545 23.12 9.60 3.69
N CYS A 546 23.26 10.81 4.21
CA CYS A 546 23.12 12.03 3.44
C CYS A 546 24.24 12.98 3.86
N ARG A 547 25.11 13.31 2.91
CA ARG A 547 26.18 14.32 3.08
C ARG A 547 25.57 15.69 3.27
N ASP A 548 24.66 16.09 2.38
CA ASP A 548 24.04 17.41 2.41
C ASP A 548 22.54 17.26 2.22
N ILE A 549 21.77 17.63 3.25
CA ILE A 549 20.32 17.49 3.24
C ILE A 549 19.66 18.22 2.08
N ARG A 550 20.30 19.24 1.47
CA ARG A 550 19.78 19.98 0.30
C ARG A 550 19.63 19.09 -0.95
N SER A 551 20.23 17.91 -0.95
CA SER A 551 20.04 16.88 -1.98
C SER A 551 18.71 16.12 -1.86
N LEU A 552 18.01 16.24 -0.72
CA LEU A 552 16.76 15.55 -0.43
C LEU A 552 15.53 16.29 -0.98
N LYS A 553 14.35 15.67 -0.87
CA LYS A 553 13.09 16.27 -1.31
C LYS A 553 12.75 17.50 -0.44
N PRO A 554 12.06 18.54 -0.98
CA PRO A 554 11.81 19.78 -0.25
C PRO A 554 11.14 19.60 1.13
N VAL A 555 10.20 18.66 1.24
CA VAL A 555 9.53 18.36 2.52
C VAL A 555 10.48 17.75 3.54
N GLN A 556 11.41 16.90 3.08
CA GLN A 556 12.44 16.29 3.92
C GLN A 556 13.48 17.34 4.34
N VAL A 557 13.94 18.18 3.42
CA VAL A 557 14.84 19.32 3.72
C VAL A 557 14.26 20.19 4.83
N ALA A 558 12.99 20.60 4.70
CA ALA A 558 12.34 21.45 5.70
C ALA A 558 12.25 20.80 7.09
N LEU A 559 12.10 19.47 7.17
CA LEU A 559 12.12 18.73 8.44
C LEU A 559 13.51 18.75 9.07
N PHE A 560 14.56 18.49 8.29
CA PHE A 560 15.94 18.44 8.77
C PHE A 560 16.48 19.84 9.13
N GLU A 561 16.19 20.86 8.32
CA GLU A 561 16.63 22.25 8.55
C GLU A 561 16.06 22.84 9.85
N ARG A 562 14.79 22.53 10.18
CA ARG A 562 14.17 22.98 11.44
C ARG A 562 14.92 22.50 12.68
N GLN A 563 15.59 21.37 12.56
CA GLN A 563 16.39 20.76 13.62
C GLN A 563 17.87 21.16 13.53
N GLY A 564 18.24 22.05 12.61
CA GLY A 564 19.61 22.48 12.36
C GLY A 564 20.50 21.41 11.70
N ILE A 565 19.93 20.33 11.18
CA ILE A 565 20.69 19.21 10.59
C ILE A 565 21.23 19.63 9.22
N ARG A 566 22.49 19.29 8.94
CA ARG A 566 23.14 19.52 7.64
C ARG A 566 23.54 18.21 6.96
N SER A 567 23.91 17.22 7.75
CA SER A 567 24.25 15.85 7.30
C SER A 567 23.67 14.84 8.29
N THR A 568 23.26 13.67 7.79
CA THR A 568 22.68 12.62 8.64
C THR A 568 23.11 11.23 8.17
N LEU A 569 23.25 10.31 9.12
CA LEU A 569 23.52 8.90 8.91
C LEU A 569 22.57 8.11 9.80
N GLN A 570 21.73 7.26 9.21
CA GLN A 570 20.67 6.54 9.90
C GLN A 570 20.71 5.06 9.55
N CYS A 571 20.51 4.20 10.53
CA CYS A 571 20.39 2.76 10.38
C CYS A 571 18.99 2.31 10.80
N ALA A 572 18.25 1.68 9.89
CA ALA A 572 16.94 1.12 10.12
C ALA A 572 16.96 0.04 11.20
N ILE A 573 15.97 0.07 12.08
CA ILE A 573 15.60 -1.00 13.01
C ILE A 573 14.47 -1.79 12.36
N ARG A 574 14.69 -3.07 12.10
CA ARG A 574 13.68 -3.97 11.52
C ARG A 574 13.43 -5.16 12.45
N GLU A 575 12.16 -5.52 12.60
CA GLU A 575 11.73 -6.79 13.19
C GLU A 575 11.23 -7.66 12.04
N GLU A 576 11.96 -8.74 11.73
CA GLU A 576 11.76 -9.52 10.50
C GLU A 576 11.84 -8.62 9.26
N GLU A 577 10.73 -8.38 8.57
CA GLU A 577 10.65 -7.47 7.42
C GLU A 577 10.03 -6.09 7.75
N VAL A 578 9.50 -5.92 8.97
CA VAL A 578 8.75 -4.71 9.36
C VAL A 578 9.69 -3.61 9.85
N PHE A 579 9.57 -2.41 9.29
CA PHE A 579 10.29 -1.22 9.74
C PHE A 579 9.76 -0.72 11.09
N ARG A 580 10.58 -0.81 12.13
CA ARG A 580 10.23 -0.50 13.52
C ARG A 580 10.86 0.78 14.05
N GLY A 581 11.64 1.47 13.25
CA GLY A 581 12.31 2.71 13.63
C GLY A 581 13.72 2.78 13.06
N PHE A 582 14.58 3.60 13.65
CA PHE A 582 15.96 3.78 13.21
C PHE A 582 16.84 4.35 14.34
N VAL A 583 18.13 4.04 14.30
CA VAL A 583 19.19 4.70 15.09
C VAL A 583 19.92 5.67 14.17
N GLY A 584 20.22 6.89 14.61
CA GLY A 584 20.87 7.87 13.73
C GLY A 584 21.89 8.75 14.40
N PHE A 585 22.78 9.29 13.57
CA PHE A 585 23.70 10.37 13.86
C PHE A 585 23.41 11.57 12.98
N ASP A 586 23.37 12.75 13.59
CA ASP A 586 23.25 14.00 12.85
C ASP A 586 24.48 14.89 13.06
N GLU A 587 24.79 15.68 12.04
CA GLU A 587 25.74 16.78 12.10
C GLU A 587 25.02 18.10 11.83
N CYS A 588 25.11 19.02 12.78
CA CYS A 588 24.46 20.34 12.72
C CYS A 588 25.45 21.47 12.45
N THR A 589 26.75 21.23 12.69
CA THR A 589 27.78 22.29 12.63
C THR A 589 28.32 22.54 11.23
N GLY A 590 28.20 21.56 10.32
CA GLY A 590 28.75 21.62 8.97
C GLY A 590 28.24 20.49 8.08
N VAL A 591 28.70 20.48 6.83
CA VAL A 591 28.51 19.32 5.93
C VAL A 591 29.57 18.26 6.29
N ARG A 592 29.16 16.99 6.28
CA ARG A 592 29.98 15.84 6.65
C ARG A 592 29.78 14.68 5.70
N MET A 593 30.90 14.13 5.24
CA MET A 593 30.97 12.81 4.62
C MET A 593 31.14 11.71 5.68
N TRP A 594 30.40 10.61 5.54
CA TRP A 594 30.42 9.47 6.47
C TRP A 594 31.38 8.39 5.97
N THR A 595 32.27 7.94 6.84
CA THR A 595 33.27 6.90 6.55
C THR A 595 32.68 5.49 6.66
N LYS A 596 33.30 4.50 6.02
CA LYS A 596 32.91 3.08 6.16
C LYS A 596 32.97 2.58 7.61
N GLU A 597 33.92 3.08 8.40
CA GLU A 597 34.04 2.73 9.81
C GLU A 597 32.81 3.22 10.60
N GLU A 598 32.41 4.48 10.43
CA GLU A 598 31.21 5.06 11.07
C GLU A 598 29.93 4.33 10.67
N VAL A 599 29.76 4.06 9.37
CA VAL A 599 28.61 3.32 8.83
C VAL A 599 28.55 1.90 9.41
N GLY A 600 29.69 1.19 9.41
CA GLY A 600 29.79 -0.17 9.95
C GLY A 600 29.55 -0.22 11.46
N MET A 601 30.08 0.74 12.19
CA MET A 601 29.92 0.83 13.64
C MET A 601 28.50 1.18 14.06
N LEU A 602 27.86 2.15 13.39
CA LEU A 602 26.44 2.44 13.63
C LEU A 602 25.58 1.21 13.37
N SER A 603 25.86 0.47 12.29
CA SER A 603 25.12 -0.75 11.95
C SER A 603 25.25 -1.82 13.04
N LEU A 604 26.46 -2.06 13.53
CA LEU A 604 26.72 -3.04 14.60
C LEU A 604 26.06 -2.64 15.92
N ILE A 605 26.18 -1.36 16.31
CA ILE A 605 25.57 -0.83 17.54
C ILE A 605 24.04 -0.85 17.42
N SER A 606 23.48 -0.52 16.25
CA SER A 606 22.04 -0.59 15.99
C SER A 606 21.50 -2.01 16.18
N GLN A 607 22.20 -3.03 15.69
CA GLN A 607 21.82 -4.44 15.91
C GLN A 607 21.84 -4.84 17.38
N LEU A 608 22.86 -4.43 18.13
CA LEU A 608 22.94 -4.65 19.58
C LEU A 608 21.77 -3.97 20.29
N LEU A 609 21.62 -2.65 20.12
CA LEU A 609 20.55 -1.87 20.75
C LEU A 609 19.17 -2.44 20.43
N THR A 610 18.93 -2.85 19.19
CA THR A 610 17.68 -3.50 18.75
C THR A 610 17.39 -4.76 19.57
N THR A 611 18.38 -5.64 19.72
CA THR A 611 18.22 -6.89 20.47
C THR A 611 17.86 -6.64 21.94
N PHE A 612 18.51 -5.66 22.58
CA PHE A 612 18.23 -5.33 23.98
C PHE A 612 16.90 -4.58 24.16
N LEU A 613 16.52 -3.70 23.23
CA LEU A 613 15.21 -3.03 23.22
C LEU A 613 14.07 -4.04 23.09
N GLN A 614 14.20 -5.02 22.19
CA GLN A 614 13.24 -6.13 22.05
C GLN A 614 13.11 -6.94 23.34
N LYS A 615 14.24 -7.28 23.98
CA LYS A 615 14.26 -7.99 25.26
C LYS A 615 13.50 -7.22 26.34
N LYS A 616 13.71 -5.91 26.47
CA LYS A 616 12.95 -5.05 27.41
C LYS A 616 11.46 -5.07 27.13
N ARG A 617 11.06 -4.86 25.86
CA ARG A 617 9.64 -4.88 25.46
C ARG A 617 8.96 -6.21 25.80
N SER A 618 9.65 -7.33 25.61
CA SER A 618 9.14 -8.66 25.97
C SER A 618 8.86 -8.76 27.48
N ILE A 619 9.81 -8.34 28.31
CA ILE A 619 9.67 -8.32 29.77
C ILE A 619 8.51 -7.40 30.21
N ASP A 620 8.42 -6.20 29.65
CA ASP A 620 7.36 -5.24 29.99
C ASP A 620 5.97 -5.76 29.59
N ARG A 621 5.85 -6.38 28.41
CA ARG A 621 4.60 -7.02 27.97
C ARG A 621 4.18 -8.16 28.89
N GLU A 622 5.11 -9.03 29.30
CA GLU A 622 4.83 -10.10 30.27
C GLU A 622 4.36 -9.55 31.62
N ARG A 623 5.01 -8.49 32.10
CA ARG A 623 4.64 -7.81 33.34
C ARG A 623 3.25 -7.20 33.25
N GLN A 624 2.94 -6.49 32.16
CA GLN A 624 1.62 -5.89 31.93
C GLN A 624 0.53 -6.94 31.77
N MET A 625 0.80 -8.04 31.05
CA MET A 625 -0.14 -9.16 30.91
C MET A 625 -0.44 -9.79 32.27
N THR A 626 0.59 -9.99 33.10
CA THR A 626 0.44 -10.51 34.47
C THR A 626 -0.42 -9.59 35.34
N ILE A 627 -0.20 -8.27 35.28
CA ILE A 627 -1.02 -7.29 36.00
C ILE A 627 -2.48 -7.35 35.53
N ARG A 628 -2.73 -7.33 34.21
CA ARG A 628 -4.08 -7.38 33.63
C ARG A 628 -4.84 -8.64 34.04
N LEU A 629 -4.19 -9.81 33.98
CA LEU A 629 -4.80 -11.08 34.41
C LEU A 629 -5.14 -11.07 35.91
N ASN A 630 -4.24 -10.55 36.75
CA ASN A 630 -4.53 -10.40 38.19
C ASN A 630 -5.72 -9.47 38.43
N THR A 631 -5.81 -8.34 37.74
CA THR A 631 -6.96 -7.42 37.85
C THR A 631 -8.27 -8.10 37.45
N ILE A 632 -8.28 -8.87 36.36
CA ILE A 632 -9.48 -9.62 35.93
C ILE A 632 -9.92 -10.61 37.01
N LEU A 633 -8.97 -11.38 37.57
CA LEU A 633 -9.25 -12.37 38.62
C LEU A 633 -9.67 -11.73 39.96
N ASP A 634 -9.19 -10.52 40.25
CA ASP A 634 -9.51 -9.79 41.47
C ASP A 634 -10.90 -9.11 41.43
N VAL A 635 -11.41 -8.80 40.23
CA VAL A 635 -12.77 -8.25 40.03
C VAL A 635 -13.86 -9.34 40.07
N GLN A 636 -13.50 -10.61 39.90
CA GLN A 636 -14.46 -11.70 39.96
C GLN A 636 -15.04 -11.85 41.38
N ASP A 637 -16.35 -11.98 41.48
CA ASP A 637 -17.06 -12.12 42.76
C ASP A 637 -16.95 -13.54 43.36
N ALA A 638 -15.79 -14.18 43.23
CA ALA A 638 -15.52 -15.53 43.69
C ALA A 638 -14.20 -15.61 44.47
N TYR A 639 -14.10 -16.57 45.38
CA TYR A 639 -12.84 -16.90 46.02
C TYR A 639 -12.03 -17.78 45.07
N ILE A 640 -10.96 -17.23 44.50
CA ILE A 640 -10.15 -17.88 43.48
C ILE A 640 -8.75 -18.16 44.04
N TYR A 641 -8.30 -19.41 43.88
CA TYR A 641 -6.95 -19.81 44.23
C TYR A 641 -6.47 -20.96 43.34
N VAL A 642 -5.15 -21.08 43.20
CA VAL A 642 -4.52 -22.14 42.40
C VAL A 642 -3.73 -23.04 43.33
N ILE A 643 -3.86 -24.35 43.15
CA ILE A 643 -3.10 -25.36 43.89
C ILE A 643 -2.26 -26.21 42.94
N GLU A 644 -1.10 -26.66 43.40
CA GLU A 644 -0.27 -27.64 42.70
C GLU A 644 -0.90 -29.03 42.75
N ASP A 645 -0.87 -29.74 41.63
CA ASP A 645 -1.40 -31.10 41.53
C ASP A 645 -0.61 -32.09 42.40
N GLY A 646 -1.32 -33.03 43.04
CA GLY A 646 -0.77 -33.99 43.99
C GLY A 646 -0.35 -33.43 45.37
N SER A 647 0.28 -32.25 45.44
CA SER A 647 0.78 -31.68 46.71
C SER A 647 -0.22 -30.75 47.41
N TYR A 648 -1.23 -30.26 46.67
CA TYR A 648 -2.25 -29.30 47.14
C TYR A 648 -1.68 -27.97 47.65
N ARG A 649 -0.42 -27.63 47.32
CA ARG A 649 0.21 -26.38 47.74
C ARG A 649 -0.38 -25.18 47.00
N LEU A 650 -0.70 -24.12 47.73
CA LEU A 650 -1.22 -22.87 47.17
C LEU A 650 -0.16 -22.14 46.33
N LEU A 651 -0.40 -21.98 45.04
CA LEU A 651 0.46 -21.26 44.10
C LEU A 651 -0.01 -19.81 43.89
N TYR A 652 -1.31 -19.58 44.01
CA TYR A 652 -1.94 -18.28 43.82
C TYR A 652 -3.21 -18.14 44.65
N LEU A 653 -3.53 -16.90 45.02
CA LEU A 653 -4.73 -16.47 45.74
C LEU A 653 -5.16 -15.16 45.08
N ASN A 654 -6.45 -14.94 44.80
CA ASN A 654 -6.93 -13.62 44.39
C ASN A 654 -7.15 -12.71 45.62
N HIS A 655 -7.39 -11.43 45.38
CA HIS A 655 -7.58 -10.42 46.43
C HIS A 655 -8.71 -10.81 47.39
N LYS A 656 -9.88 -11.21 46.86
CA LYS A 656 -11.04 -11.60 47.66
C LYS A 656 -10.72 -12.78 48.62
N THR A 657 -9.95 -13.76 48.16
CA THR A 657 -9.50 -14.90 49.00
C THR A 657 -8.50 -14.47 50.07
N ARG A 658 -7.57 -13.55 49.76
CA ARG A 658 -6.63 -13.00 50.74
C ARG A 658 -7.32 -12.15 51.81
N VAL A 659 -8.39 -11.45 51.44
CA VAL A 659 -9.20 -10.67 52.39
C VAL A 659 -10.01 -11.60 53.30
N LEU A 660 -10.55 -12.70 52.75
CA LEU A 660 -11.27 -13.71 53.54
C LEU A 660 -10.37 -14.32 54.62
N ASP A 661 -9.15 -14.73 54.24
CA ASP A 661 -8.17 -15.25 55.19
C ASP A 661 -6.78 -14.61 54.99
N PRO A 662 -6.47 -13.58 55.80
CA PRO A 662 -5.16 -12.94 55.79
C PRO A 662 -4.03 -13.82 56.29
N SER A 663 -4.27 -15.00 56.86
CA SER A 663 -3.23 -15.96 57.27
C SER A 663 -2.83 -16.91 56.13
N ALA A 664 -3.68 -17.09 55.12
CA ALA A 664 -3.38 -17.91 53.95
C ALA A 664 -2.24 -17.30 53.12
N ARG A 665 -1.22 -18.11 52.82
CA ARG A 665 -0.03 -17.71 52.05
C ARG A 665 0.30 -18.74 50.98
N LYS A 666 0.96 -18.28 49.92
CA LYS A 666 1.54 -19.17 48.90
C LYS A 666 2.49 -20.17 49.58
N GLY A 667 2.44 -21.43 49.15
CA GLY A 667 3.23 -22.53 49.70
C GLY A 667 2.53 -23.36 50.80
N MET A 668 1.48 -22.83 51.43
CA MET A 668 0.65 -23.60 52.38
C MET A 668 -0.19 -24.64 51.66
N ILE A 669 -0.58 -25.71 52.36
CA ILE A 669 -1.43 -26.77 51.80
C ILE A 669 -2.90 -26.33 51.89
N CYS A 670 -3.65 -26.45 50.81
CA CYS A 670 -5.02 -25.93 50.66
C CYS A 670 -5.98 -26.32 51.81
N TYR A 671 -6.06 -27.60 52.16
CA TYR A 671 -6.98 -28.09 53.19
C TYR A 671 -6.51 -27.77 54.62
N GLN A 672 -5.22 -27.51 54.83
CA GLN A 672 -4.70 -26.97 56.08
C GLN A 672 -5.03 -25.48 56.20
N ALA A 673 -4.79 -24.73 55.12
CA ALA A 673 -4.94 -23.29 55.09
C ALA A 673 -6.39 -22.81 55.24
N PHE A 674 -7.34 -23.49 54.60
CA PHE A 674 -8.74 -23.04 54.56
C PHE A 674 -9.71 -23.88 55.38
N PHE A 675 -9.36 -25.11 55.75
CA PHE A 675 -10.27 -26.03 56.42
C PHE A 675 -9.74 -26.55 57.76
N CYS A 676 -8.53 -26.16 58.16
CA CYS A 676 -7.85 -26.66 59.36
C CYS A 676 -7.80 -28.19 59.46
N ARG A 677 -7.58 -28.88 58.33
CA ARG A 677 -7.48 -30.36 58.26
C ARG A 677 -6.05 -30.81 58.01
N ASP A 678 -5.72 -32.03 58.43
CA ASP A 678 -4.45 -32.69 58.13
C ASP A 678 -4.49 -33.60 56.89
N THR A 679 -5.69 -33.85 56.35
CA THR A 679 -5.91 -34.66 55.15
C THR A 679 -6.81 -33.92 54.13
N PRO A 680 -6.74 -34.28 52.83
CA PRO A 680 -7.65 -33.73 51.82
C PRO A 680 -9.13 -33.85 52.20
N CYS A 681 -9.94 -32.91 51.73
CA CYS A 681 -11.38 -32.89 51.99
C CYS A 681 -12.07 -34.13 51.39
N GLU A 682 -13.03 -34.71 52.12
CA GLU A 682 -13.78 -35.91 51.66
C GLU A 682 -14.53 -35.68 50.33
N CYS A 683 -15.11 -34.49 50.15
CA CYS A 683 -15.76 -34.07 48.90
C CYS A 683 -14.88 -33.11 48.10
N CYS A 684 -13.58 -33.38 48.00
CA CYS A 684 -12.67 -32.51 47.25
C CYS A 684 -13.11 -32.41 45.77
N PRO A 685 -13.16 -31.22 45.15
CA PRO A 685 -13.59 -31.07 43.75
C PRO A 685 -12.63 -31.79 42.79
N LEU A 686 -11.39 -32.00 43.23
CA LEU A 686 -10.33 -32.67 42.48
C LEU A 686 -10.46 -34.20 42.45
N THR A 687 -11.15 -34.80 43.43
CA THR A 687 -11.30 -36.25 43.56
C THR A 687 -12.71 -36.73 43.17
N GLY A 688 -13.46 -35.90 42.43
CA GLY A 688 -14.80 -36.25 41.91
C GLY A 688 -15.98 -35.89 42.81
N GLY A 689 -15.79 -35.03 43.82
CA GLY A 689 -16.91 -34.48 44.61
C GLY A 689 -17.87 -33.63 43.77
N ASN A 690 -19.13 -33.49 44.20
CA ASN A 690 -20.17 -32.69 43.51
C ASN A 690 -19.91 -31.16 43.51
N GLY A 691 -18.75 -30.72 44.02
CA GLY A 691 -18.32 -29.33 44.09
C GLY A 691 -18.94 -28.53 45.23
N GLU A 692 -19.85 -29.07 46.04
CA GLU A 692 -20.44 -28.36 47.18
C GLU A 692 -19.74 -28.75 48.49
N ILE A 693 -19.10 -27.78 49.14
CA ILE A 693 -18.27 -28.01 50.32
C ILE A 693 -18.63 -27.00 51.40
N TYR A 694 -18.97 -27.50 52.58
CA TYR A 694 -19.10 -26.69 53.78
C TYR A 694 -17.72 -26.43 54.38
N ASN A 695 -17.40 -25.17 54.59
CA ASN A 695 -16.20 -24.75 55.28
C ASN A 695 -16.53 -24.46 56.75
N PRO A 696 -16.06 -25.28 57.71
CA PRO A 696 -16.37 -25.10 59.12
C PRO A 696 -15.62 -23.92 59.76
N GLN A 697 -14.48 -23.50 59.19
CA GLN A 697 -13.68 -22.39 59.71
C GLN A 697 -14.38 -21.05 59.49
N TYR A 698 -14.99 -20.86 58.30
CA TYR A 698 -15.71 -19.62 57.98
C TYR A 698 -17.24 -19.76 58.11
N GLN A 699 -17.74 -20.97 58.39
CA GLN A 699 -19.17 -21.30 58.45
C GLN A 699 -19.93 -21.02 57.14
N VAL A 700 -19.27 -21.22 55.99
CA VAL A 700 -19.79 -20.91 54.66
C VAL A 700 -19.98 -22.18 53.84
N TRP A 701 -21.11 -22.31 53.15
CA TRP A 701 -21.27 -23.29 52.07
C TRP A 701 -20.74 -22.71 50.77
N THR A 702 -19.82 -23.43 50.13
CA THR A 702 -19.23 -23.00 48.86
C THR A 702 -19.52 -24.00 47.75
N LYS A 703 -19.77 -23.48 46.55
CA LYS A 703 -19.74 -24.26 45.31
C LYS A 703 -18.43 -24.00 44.60
N ALA A 704 -17.53 -24.97 44.67
CA ALA A 704 -16.24 -24.95 44.01
C ALA A 704 -16.33 -25.56 42.61
N ARG A 705 -15.74 -24.88 41.64
CA ARG A 705 -15.41 -25.42 40.32
C ARG A 705 -13.90 -25.51 40.19
N SER A 706 -13.42 -26.60 39.60
CA SER A 706 -12.00 -26.82 39.34
C SER A 706 -11.73 -26.97 37.85
N ALA A 707 -10.60 -26.41 37.39
CA ALA A 707 -10.09 -26.61 36.04
C ALA A 707 -8.59 -26.92 36.10
N SER A 708 -8.15 -27.94 35.36
CA SER A 708 -6.73 -28.29 35.23
C SER A 708 -6.02 -27.27 34.35
N MET A 709 -4.85 -26.81 34.76
CA MET A 709 -4.03 -25.86 34.00
C MET A 709 -2.53 -26.06 34.29
N LYS A 710 -1.68 -25.48 33.45
CA LYS A 710 -0.26 -25.31 33.76
C LYS A 710 -0.03 -24.00 34.52
N TRP A 711 0.78 -24.03 35.57
CA TRP A 711 1.20 -22.85 36.33
C TRP A 711 2.73 -22.77 36.32
N GLY A 712 3.28 -22.05 35.35
CA GLY A 712 4.69 -22.22 34.96
C GLY A 712 4.89 -23.64 34.42
N ASP A 713 5.93 -24.34 34.89
CA ASP A 713 6.22 -25.72 34.49
C ASP A 713 5.45 -26.78 35.30
N ARG A 714 4.62 -26.37 36.26
CA ARG A 714 3.93 -27.27 37.19
C ARG A 714 2.50 -27.57 36.73
N ASP A 715 2.07 -28.82 36.92
CA ASP A 715 0.65 -29.18 36.81
C ASP A 715 -0.10 -28.64 38.02
N ALA A 716 -1.21 -27.95 37.75
CA ALA A 716 -1.94 -27.21 38.75
C ALA A 716 -3.44 -27.21 38.48
N TRP A 717 -4.20 -26.81 39.49
CA TRP A 717 -5.65 -26.70 39.42
C TRP A 717 -6.10 -25.32 39.88
N LEU A 718 -6.89 -24.65 39.04
CA LEU A 718 -7.60 -23.43 39.38
C LEU A 718 -8.90 -23.78 40.09
N LEU A 719 -9.08 -23.30 41.31
CA LEU A 719 -10.33 -23.41 42.05
C LEU A 719 -11.03 -22.07 42.11
N THR A 720 -12.30 -22.07 41.71
CA THR A 720 -13.21 -20.93 41.80
C THR A 720 -14.36 -21.30 42.72
N CYS A 721 -14.45 -20.67 43.88
CA CYS A 721 -15.44 -20.98 44.91
C CYS A 721 -16.46 -19.84 45.06
N PHE A 722 -17.73 -20.16 44.90
CA PHE A 722 -18.86 -19.24 45.08
C PHE A 722 -19.55 -19.52 46.41
N ASP A 723 -19.90 -18.49 47.17
CA ASP A 723 -20.71 -18.63 48.37
C ASP A 723 -22.16 -18.98 47.98
N ILE A 724 -22.69 -20.08 48.51
CA ILE A 724 -24.05 -20.56 48.30
C ILE A 724 -24.81 -20.73 49.63
N SER A 725 -24.32 -20.10 50.70
CA SER A 725 -24.87 -20.24 52.06
C SER A 725 -26.30 -19.76 52.21
N GLU A 726 -26.71 -18.74 51.45
CA GLU A 726 -28.10 -18.28 51.43
C GLU A 726 -29.02 -19.31 50.78
N PHE A 727 -28.60 -19.89 49.65
CA PHE A 727 -29.35 -20.93 48.96
C PHE A 727 -29.55 -22.18 49.84
N LYS A 728 -28.52 -22.57 50.59
CA LYS A 728 -28.59 -23.69 51.55
C LYS A 728 -29.43 -23.40 52.79
N ARG A 729 -29.65 -22.13 53.15
CA ARG A 729 -30.56 -21.74 54.25
C ARG A 729 -32.03 -21.71 53.82
N MET A 730 -32.30 -21.63 52.52
CA MET A 730 -33.65 -21.65 51.95
C MET A 730 -34.17 -23.07 51.62
N GLN A 731 -33.28 -24.07 51.65
CA GLN A 731 -33.61 -25.50 51.58
C GLN A 731 -33.72 -26.08 52.98
#